data_AF-A0AAD8ESN2-F1
#
_entry.id   AF-A0AAD8ESN2-F1
#
_cell.length_a   1.000
_cell.length_b   1.000
_cell.length_c   1.000
_cell.angle_alpha   90.00
_cell.angle_beta   90.00
_cell.angle_gamma   90.00
#
_symmetry.space_group_name_H-M   'P 1'
#
loop_
_entity.id
_entity.type
_entity.pdbx_description
1 polymer ?
#
loop_
_entity_poly.entity_id
_entity_poly.type
_entity_poly.pdbx_seq_one_letter_code
_entity_poly.pdbx_strand_id
1 'polypeptide(L)'
;ANNLQSNVGENLDGQLMTSVSTPVFDRRNYSFNVYAWIGMYSELGSVGQSISISHTYKLGVNGYSFIINNNGHILYHPDLRPLFQETLKPNYNSVDLTEVELVDTDGGPRENNTLLLDLRHDMIDQKEGETELSVKIHYDDMKRVTTRRYKYFYNAIEGTPFSLGLAIPEGYGMYEVLGEQEIKHSHVNVTEYFKGNNWKVHPDWVYCEYNSMSEHRFKSPEEQVLWFLLKTGKPGWKWMSLRPRSPLKDGHNMKKMDKDSYFCDKSLMQSLVFDALVTEGLERLSTLKEDKKQGYQMFGVTLSFIATRSGLLRWQDHAPQTVRDGSQQEPHFSETNRRATDEVWYKRAVDQYNIEPESFVFSVPFDAASSSRPLVTATHAVFVEHKGHRAPAAVVGLQFQHATLASHFQNITSACSGCKKTCASEELDCYVLDNNGFIILSESSDHTGKFFGQIDGTIMDSLVQDRIYKKVAVYDYQGACLDQKNPFSDDATRLSPLEPIRWLLQWVLMRLMWLPVQLNLYPSWVLGNEDGSMYSEDYDSNNFDQYVTRDDNRLTEGGTTLETHTKQQIPASTPTSPTANNRTIPRPCDKRVDLYILQPDRLNTSGQFNPLKGKLTNCHITGCERPFSVQKIPRSNLILLVVDTLCPCGSKQLSITPQEVSYESTTGVAVTSQCRTKPQEVMYRRRPPKCMNYHPEQLPYKYCLPPQGLAKL
;
A
#
# COMPACT_ATOMS: atom_id res chain seq x y z
N ALA A 1 -15.78 -0.01 -37.63
CA ALA A 1 -14.34 0.28 -37.65
C ALA A 1 -13.60 -0.95 -37.13
N ASN A 2 -13.22 -1.88 -38.02
CA ASN A 2 -12.46 -3.10 -37.69
C ASN A 2 -11.07 -3.06 -38.37
N ASN A 3 -10.45 -1.89 -38.50
CA ASN A 3 -9.21 -1.75 -39.28
C ASN A 3 -8.24 -0.67 -38.77
N LEU A 4 -8.14 -0.48 -37.46
CA LEU A 4 -7.07 0.33 -36.84
C LEU A 4 -6.35 -0.46 -35.72
N GLN A 5 -6.38 -1.78 -35.78
CA GLN A 5 -5.71 -2.68 -34.83
C GLN A 5 -4.46 -3.36 -35.40
N SER A 6 -3.87 -2.80 -36.45
CA SER A 6 -2.57 -3.22 -36.95
C SER A 6 -1.60 -2.05 -36.96
N ASN A 7 -0.48 -2.23 -36.24
CA ASN A 7 0.71 -1.36 -36.17
C ASN A 7 0.85 -0.42 -34.97
N VAL A 8 0.46 -0.86 -33.77
CA VAL A 8 1.16 -0.43 -32.54
C VAL A 8 1.63 -1.71 -31.84
N GLY A 9 2.91 -2.02 -32.02
CA GLY A 9 3.54 -3.24 -31.53
C GLY A 9 3.62 -3.27 -30.01
N GLU A 10 3.43 -4.48 -29.47
CA GLU A 10 4.11 -5.07 -28.31
C GLU A 10 4.79 -4.09 -27.34
N ASN A 11 3.99 -3.47 -26.46
CA ASN A 11 4.31 -2.97 -25.10
C ASN A 11 3.23 -1.99 -24.64
N LEU A 12 1.99 -2.46 -24.50
CA LEU A 12 0.94 -1.72 -23.80
C LEU A 12 0.78 -2.31 -22.40
N ASP A 13 1.73 -1.98 -21.53
CA ASP A 13 1.40 -1.90 -20.10
C ASP A 13 0.25 -0.89 -19.98
N GLY A 14 -0.87 -1.30 -19.39
CA GLY A 14 -2.11 -0.51 -19.34
C GLY A 14 -1.91 0.81 -18.60
N GLN A 15 -1.60 1.88 -19.33
CA GLN A 15 -1.45 3.22 -18.78
C GLN A 15 -2.83 3.89 -18.67
N LEU A 16 -3.09 4.58 -17.55
CA LEU A 16 -4.28 5.44 -17.42
C LEU A 16 -4.19 6.59 -18.43
N MET A 17 -5.28 6.79 -19.18
CA MET A 17 -5.39 7.81 -20.22
C MET A 17 -6.65 8.63 -20.00
N THR A 18 -6.61 9.90 -20.39
CA THR A 18 -7.79 10.76 -20.50
C THR A 18 -7.99 11.12 -21.96
N SER A 19 -9.21 10.96 -22.47
CA SER A 19 -9.56 11.35 -23.84
C SER A 19 -10.33 12.66 -23.84
N VAL A 20 -9.87 13.60 -24.67
CA VAL A 20 -10.63 14.83 -24.95
C VAL A 20 -11.36 14.63 -26.26
N SER A 21 -12.69 14.68 -26.23
CA SER A 21 -13.52 14.44 -27.40
C SER A 21 -14.15 15.71 -27.96
N THR A 22 -14.12 15.85 -29.28
CA THR A 22 -14.86 16.91 -30.00
C THR A 22 -15.81 16.27 -31.02
N PRO A 23 -17.12 16.62 -30.99
CA PRO A 23 -18.07 16.11 -31.97
C PRO A 23 -17.85 16.76 -33.35
N VAL A 24 -17.92 15.95 -34.42
CA VAL A 24 -17.84 16.43 -35.80
C VAL A 24 -19.22 16.31 -36.46
N PHE A 25 -19.75 17.45 -36.91
CA PHE A 25 -21.07 17.55 -37.53
C PHE A 25 -20.98 17.51 -39.06
N ASP A 26 -21.91 16.80 -39.71
CA ASP A 26 -22.11 16.89 -41.16
C ASP A 26 -22.72 18.25 -41.53
N ARG A 27 -22.12 18.93 -42.53
CA ARG A 27 -22.58 20.24 -43.02
C ARG A 27 -23.22 20.17 -44.42
N ARG A 28 -23.47 18.98 -44.96
CA ARG A 28 -24.05 18.79 -46.29
C ARG A 28 -25.57 19.06 -46.27
N ASN A 29 -26.04 19.87 -47.22
CA ASN A 29 -27.47 20.28 -47.34
C ASN A 29 -28.41 19.21 -47.96
N TYR A 30 -27.99 17.96 -48.14
CA TYR A 30 -28.78 16.93 -48.85
C TYR A 30 -28.99 15.62 -48.06
N SER A 31 -29.06 15.71 -46.73
CA SER A 31 -29.44 14.56 -45.91
C SER A 31 -30.89 14.73 -45.50
N PHE A 32 -31.80 13.94 -46.09
CA PHE A 32 -33.13 13.72 -45.52
C PHE A 32 -32.97 13.34 -44.05
N ASN A 33 -33.38 14.24 -43.16
CA ASN A 33 -33.92 13.93 -41.84
C ASN A 33 -33.12 13.00 -40.91
N VAL A 34 -31.79 13.04 -40.99
CA VAL A 34 -30.91 12.38 -40.00
C VAL A 34 -29.76 13.33 -39.67
N TYR A 35 -29.85 14.00 -38.53
CA TYR A 35 -28.71 14.69 -37.92
C TYR A 35 -27.73 13.63 -37.39
N ALA A 36 -26.95 13.02 -38.28
CA ALA A 36 -25.95 12.03 -37.92
C ALA A 36 -24.62 12.71 -37.56
N TRP A 37 -24.01 12.33 -36.43
CA TRP A 37 -22.63 12.70 -36.11
C TRP A 37 -21.71 11.78 -36.91
N ILE A 38 -20.77 12.36 -37.67
CA ILE A 38 -19.87 11.60 -38.55
C ILE A 38 -18.84 10.82 -37.72
N GLY A 39 -18.50 11.33 -36.54
CA GLY A 39 -17.61 10.68 -35.59
C GLY A 39 -17.20 11.59 -34.43
N MET A 40 -16.52 11.00 -33.46
CA MET A 40 -15.88 11.68 -32.35
C MET A 40 -14.38 11.67 -32.61
N TYR A 41 -13.75 12.84 -32.71
CA TYR A 41 -12.29 12.92 -32.68
C TYR A 41 -11.86 12.94 -31.21
N SER A 42 -10.94 12.04 -30.85
CA SER A 42 -10.40 11.96 -29.50
C SER A 42 -8.88 12.01 -29.53
N GLU A 43 -8.31 12.95 -28.79
CA GLU A 43 -6.87 12.99 -28.52
C GLU A 43 -6.64 12.33 -27.15
N LEU A 44 -5.69 11.39 -27.10
CA LEU A 44 -5.37 10.63 -25.91
C LEU A 44 -4.18 11.27 -25.21
N GLY A 45 -4.42 11.92 -24.07
CA GLY A 45 -3.37 12.34 -23.16
C GLY A 45 -3.04 11.20 -22.19
N SER A 46 -1.76 10.85 -22.06
CA SER A 46 -1.34 9.92 -21.00
C SER A 46 -1.34 10.65 -19.66
N VAL A 47 -1.87 10.01 -18.61
CA VAL A 47 -1.77 10.56 -17.26
C VAL A 47 -0.29 10.76 -16.90
N GLY A 48 0.61 9.89 -17.41
CA GLY A 48 2.06 10.04 -17.28
C GLY A 48 2.62 11.34 -17.88
N GLN A 49 2.06 11.85 -18.98
CA GLN A 49 2.44 13.17 -19.51
C GLN A 49 1.99 14.31 -18.58
N SER A 50 0.88 14.14 -17.85
CA SER A 50 0.47 15.11 -16.82
C SER A 50 1.38 15.07 -15.59
N ILE A 51 1.87 13.88 -15.21
CA ILE A 51 2.90 13.70 -14.17
C ILE A 51 4.21 14.40 -14.57
N SER A 52 4.56 14.37 -15.86
CA SER A 52 5.74 15.08 -16.39
C SER A 52 5.63 16.61 -16.27
N ILE A 53 4.41 17.17 -16.17
CA ILE A 53 4.19 18.62 -16.07
C ILE A 53 4.47 19.12 -14.64
N SER A 54 4.23 18.32 -13.60
CA SER A 54 4.37 18.78 -12.22
C SER A 54 5.79 18.71 -11.66
N HIS A 55 6.79 18.23 -12.43
CA HIS A 55 8.20 18.16 -12.06
C HIS A 55 8.41 17.79 -10.57
N THR A 56 8.09 16.54 -10.18
CA THR A 56 8.12 16.07 -8.78
C THR A 56 9.40 16.46 -8.02
N TYR A 57 10.55 16.46 -8.71
CA TYR A 57 11.84 16.83 -8.12
C TYR A 57 11.88 18.27 -7.57
N LYS A 58 11.05 19.19 -8.08
CA LYS A 58 10.96 20.59 -7.60
C LYS A 58 10.08 20.76 -6.37
N LEU A 59 9.07 19.89 -6.20
CA LEU A 59 8.23 19.89 -5.00
C LEU A 59 8.98 19.38 -3.77
N GLY A 60 10.10 18.69 -3.99
CA GLY A 60 10.90 18.09 -2.95
C GLY A 60 10.28 16.81 -2.39
N VAL A 61 10.96 16.24 -1.40
CA VAL A 61 10.58 14.95 -0.82
C VAL A 61 9.28 15.11 -0.03
N ASN A 62 8.39 14.12 -0.14
CA ASN A 62 7.04 14.12 0.44
C ASN A 62 6.09 15.20 -0.12
N GLY A 63 6.54 16.12 -0.97
CA GLY A 63 5.67 17.02 -1.72
C GLY A 63 5.03 16.32 -2.91
N TYR A 64 3.77 16.62 -3.20
CA TYR A 64 3.09 16.04 -4.37
C TYR A 64 2.04 16.98 -4.95
N SER A 65 1.68 16.71 -6.18
CA SER A 65 0.60 17.38 -6.90
C SER A 65 -0.53 16.40 -7.18
N PHE A 66 -1.76 16.89 -7.27
CA PHE A 66 -2.91 16.10 -7.65
C PHE A 66 -3.89 16.93 -8.48
N ILE A 67 -4.74 16.28 -9.26
CA ILE A 67 -5.72 16.94 -10.12
C ILE A 67 -7.11 16.35 -9.85
N ILE A 68 -8.11 17.21 -9.70
CA ILE A 68 -9.51 16.80 -9.57
C ILE A 68 -10.38 17.36 -10.70
N ASN A 69 -11.51 16.72 -10.94
CA ASN A 69 -12.55 17.22 -11.84
C ASN A 69 -13.66 17.98 -11.09
N ASN A 70 -14.61 18.53 -11.85
CA ASN A 70 -15.81 19.23 -11.36
C ASN A 70 -16.79 18.36 -10.52
N ASN A 71 -16.54 17.04 -10.40
CA ASN A 71 -17.29 16.14 -9.53
C ASN A 71 -16.55 15.80 -8.23
N GLY A 72 -15.29 16.23 -8.07
CA GLY A 72 -14.42 15.84 -6.95
C GLY A 72 -13.65 14.54 -7.16
N HIS A 73 -13.78 13.89 -8.32
CA HIS A 73 -12.99 12.70 -8.62
C HIS A 73 -11.56 13.06 -9.00
N ILE A 74 -10.63 12.22 -8.58
CA ILE A 74 -9.21 12.37 -8.84
C ILE A 74 -8.90 11.90 -10.27
N LEU A 75 -8.23 12.75 -11.02
CA LEU A 75 -7.61 12.41 -12.30
C LEU A 75 -6.21 11.85 -12.10
N TYR A 76 -5.46 12.44 -11.16
CA TYR A 76 -4.10 12.07 -10.81
C TYR A 76 -3.84 12.36 -9.32
N HIS A 77 -3.29 11.38 -8.62
CA HIS A 77 -2.79 11.49 -7.25
C HIS A 77 -1.78 10.35 -7.00
N PRO A 78 -0.69 10.54 -6.23
CA PRO A 78 0.28 9.47 -5.96
C PRO A 78 -0.34 8.20 -5.35
N ASP A 79 -1.29 8.37 -4.43
CA ASP A 79 -2.00 7.26 -3.77
C ASP A 79 -3.24 6.73 -4.53
N LEU A 80 -3.46 7.15 -5.78
CA LEU A 80 -4.48 6.54 -6.62
C LEU A 80 -4.03 5.14 -7.05
N ARG A 81 -4.75 4.09 -6.61
CA ARG A 81 -4.40 2.68 -6.85
C ARG A 81 -5.46 1.99 -7.71
N PRO A 82 -5.38 2.12 -9.06
CA PRO A 82 -6.40 1.58 -9.98
C PRO A 82 -6.35 0.06 -10.16
N LEU A 83 -5.23 -0.58 -9.80
CA LEU A 83 -5.01 -2.02 -9.99
C LEU A 83 -5.14 -2.79 -8.67
N PHE A 84 -5.66 -4.02 -8.77
CA PHE A 84 -5.68 -5.03 -7.73
C PHE A 84 -5.27 -6.36 -8.34
N GLN A 85 -4.16 -6.96 -7.88
CA GLN A 85 -3.62 -8.21 -8.43
C GLN A 85 -3.55 -8.17 -9.98
N GLU A 86 -2.98 -7.09 -10.52
CA GLU A 86 -2.84 -6.83 -11.97
C GLU A 86 -4.16 -6.65 -12.75
N THR A 87 -5.31 -6.65 -12.06
CA THR A 87 -6.64 -6.42 -12.65
C THR A 87 -7.14 -5.03 -12.28
N LEU A 88 -7.81 -4.34 -13.21
CA LEU A 88 -8.45 -3.05 -12.91
C LEU A 88 -9.53 -3.22 -11.85
N LYS A 89 -9.48 -2.36 -10.82
CA LYS A 89 -10.53 -2.30 -9.80
C LYS A 89 -11.84 -1.76 -10.39
N PRO A 90 -13.00 -2.26 -9.95
CA PRO A 90 -14.26 -1.60 -10.27
C PRO A 90 -14.26 -0.16 -9.74
N ASN A 91 -14.86 0.77 -10.47
CA ASN A 91 -14.99 2.18 -10.09
C ASN A 91 -13.67 2.97 -9.89
N TYR A 92 -12.54 2.49 -10.45
CA TYR A 92 -11.26 3.21 -10.36
C TYR A 92 -11.30 4.64 -10.92
N ASN A 93 -12.27 4.94 -11.79
CA ASN A 93 -12.48 6.23 -12.44
C ASN A 93 -13.37 7.21 -11.63
N SER A 94 -13.95 6.76 -10.52
CA SER A 94 -14.83 7.57 -9.67
C SER A 94 -14.31 7.71 -8.25
N VAL A 95 -13.01 7.51 -8.03
CA VAL A 95 -12.35 7.70 -6.73
C VAL A 95 -12.34 9.20 -6.42
N ASP A 96 -12.94 9.58 -5.29
CA ASP A 96 -13.05 10.97 -4.84
C ASP A 96 -11.85 11.40 -4.00
N LEU A 97 -11.58 12.71 -3.93
CA LEU A 97 -10.53 13.28 -3.06
C LEU A 97 -10.65 12.80 -1.60
N THR A 98 -11.88 12.69 -1.10
CA THR A 98 -12.18 12.22 0.26
C THR A 98 -11.83 10.75 0.52
N GLU A 99 -11.60 9.96 -0.52
CA GLU A 99 -11.26 8.54 -0.40
C GLU A 99 -9.74 8.30 -0.39
N VAL A 100 -8.96 9.32 -0.75
CA VAL A 100 -7.50 9.23 -0.89
C VAL A 100 -6.80 10.05 0.19
N GLU A 101 -7.29 11.27 0.46
CA GLU A 101 -6.74 12.14 1.50
C GLU A 101 -7.30 11.77 2.88
N LEU A 102 -6.55 10.97 3.63
CA LEU A 102 -6.95 10.48 4.95
C LEU A 102 -6.59 11.49 6.04
N VAL A 103 -7.53 12.31 6.49
CA VAL A 103 -7.26 13.32 7.54
C VAL A 103 -6.94 12.66 8.91
N ASP A 104 -6.05 13.29 9.68
CA ASP A 104 -5.69 12.88 11.05
C ASP A 104 -6.80 13.21 12.06
N THR A 105 -7.93 12.52 11.96
CA THR A 105 -8.99 12.52 12.97
C THR A 105 -9.20 11.11 13.53
N ASP A 106 -9.60 11.03 14.80
CA ASP A 106 -9.95 9.77 15.48
C ASP A 106 -11.39 9.30 15.14
N GLY A 107 -11.96 9.88 14.08
CA GLY A 107 -13.30 9.58 13.59
C GLY A 107 -13.44 8.17 13.01
N GLY A 108 -14.68 7.70 12.95
CA GLY A 108 -15.08 6.49 12.25
C GLY A 108 -14.98 6.58 10.73
N PRO A 109 -15.34 5.51 10.01
CA PRO A 109 -15.25 5.44 8.56
C PRO A 109 -16.18 6.47 7.87
N ARG A 110 -15.63 7.13 6.84
CA ARG A 110 -16.29 8.16 6.03
C ARG A 110 -17.02 9.18 6.91
N GLU A 111 -16.30 9.75 7.87
CA GLU A 111 -16.74 10.92 8.63
C GLU A 111 -16.41 12.20 7.88
N ASN A 112 -17.35 13.14 7.90
CA ASN A 112 -17.24 14.41 7.19
C ASN A 112 -16.23 15.31 7.93
N ASN A 113 -15.05 15.49 7.35
CA ASN A 113 -14.11 16.51 7.80
C ASN A 113 -14.41 17.83 7.09
N THR A 114 -14.72 18.89 7.85
CA THR A 114 -15.09 20.19 7.27
C THR A 114 -13.98 20.76 6.38
N LEU A 115 -12.73 20.75 6.84
CA LEU A 115 -11.61 21.35 6.11
C LEU A 115 -11.32 20.63 4.77
N LEU A 116 -11.41 19.29 4.74
CA LEU A 116 -11.23 18.53 3.51
C LEU A 116 -12.40 18.75 2.54
N LEU A 117 -13.62 18.85 3.07
CA LEU A 117 -14.81 19.13 2.26
C LEU A 117 -14.79 20.55 1.69
N ASP A 118 -14.30 21.53 2.46
CA ASP A 118 -14.11 22.92 2.03
C ASP A 118 -13.06 22.99 0.90
N LEU A 119 -11.90 22.34 1.08
CA LEU A 119 -10.89 22.20 0.03
C LEU A 119 -11.49 21.60 -1.26
N ARG A 120 -12.20 20.49 -1.11
CA ARG A 120 -12.87 19.82 -2.24
C ARG A 120 -13.89 20.74 -2.91
N HIS A 121 -14.69 21.47 -2.14
CA HIS A 121 -15.71 22.38 -2.64
C HIS A 121 -15.08 23.54 -3.43
N ASP A 122 -14.06 24.19 -2.88
CA ASP A 122 -13.39 25.32 -3.51
C ASP A 122 -12.66 24.90 -4.80
N MET A 123 -12.04 23.73 -4.81
CA MET A 123 -11.43 23.18 -6.03
C MET A 123 -12.48 22.82 -7.10
N ILE A 124 -13.67 22.34 -6.73
CA ILE A 124 -14.78 22.08 -7.68
C ILE A 124 -15.33 23.40 -8.25
N ASP A 125 -15.42 24.43 -7.41
CA ASP A 125 -15.81 25.78 -7.82
C ASP A 125 -14.72 26.49 -8.63
N GLN A 126 -13.53 25.90 -8.74
CA GLN A 126 -12.38 26.42 -9.47
C GLN A 126 -11.89 27.75 -8.88
N LYS A 127 -11.88 27.86 -7.54
CA LYS A 127 -11.30 29.01 -6.83
C LYS A 127 -9.80 28.80 -6.61
N GLU A 128 -9.08 29.92 -6.49
CA GLU A 128 -7.69 29.92 -6.02
C GLU A 128 -7.68 30.06 -4.49
N GLY A 129 -6.85 29.26 -3.82
CA GLY A 129 -6.72 29.35 -2.38
C GLY A 129 -5.62 28.47 -1.79
N GLU A 130 -5.47 28.60 -0.48
CA GLU A 130 -4.59 27.77 0.33
C GLU A 130 -5.32 27.25 1.58
N THR A 131 -4.94 26.08 2.05
CA THR A 131 -5.45 25.49 3.30
C THR A 131 -4.39 24.60 3.93
N GLU A 132 -4.58 24.24 5.20
CA GLU A 132 -3.67 23.37 5.93
C GLU A 132 -4.42 22.18 6.51
N LEU A 133 -3.88 20.97 6.29
CA LEU A 133 -4.46 19.73 6.79
C LEU A 133 -3.37 18.83 7.35
N SER A 134 -3.68 18.14 8.44
CA SER A 134 -2.88 17.02 8.92
C SER A 134 -3.47 15.73 8.37
N VAL A 135 -2.68 14.93 7.66
CA VAL A 135 -3.10 13.69 7.01
C VAL A 135 -2.27 12.50 7.47
N LYS A 136 -2.90 11.32 7.48
CA LYS A 136 -2.30 10.02 7.76
C LYS A 136 -1.72 9.47 6.46
N ILE A 137 -0.40 9.34 6.40
CA ILE A 137 0.32 8.76 5.27
C ILE A 137 0.71 7.33 5.63
N HIS A 138 0.35 6.38 4.77
CA HIS A 138 0.67 4.97 4.95
C HIS A 138 1.83 4.54 4.04
N TYR A 139 2.65 3.61 4.53
CA TYR A 139 3.75 3.01 3.77
C TYR A 139 3.63 1.50 3.72
N ASP A 140 4.36 0.89 2.78
CA ASP A 140 4.55 -0.56 2.68
C ASP A 140 3.24 -1.36 2.63
N ASP A 141 2.29 -0.92 1.80
CA ASP A 141 0.96 -1.53 1.68
C ASP A 141 0.17 -1.51 3.01
N MET A 142 0.10 -0.33 3.63
CA MET A 142 -0.61 -0.09 4.89
C MET A 142 -0.07 -0.87 6.10
N LYS A 143 1.24 -1.15 6.14
CA LYS A 143 1.90 -1.75 7.31
C LYS A 143 2.47 -0.72 8.28
N ARG A 144 2.78 0.48 7.79
CA ARG A 144 3.31 1.59 8.59
C ARG A 144 2.49 2.85 8.34
N VAL A 145 2.43 3.72 9.33
CA VAL A 145 1.74 5.01 9.24
C VAL A 145 2.59 6.11 9.86
N THR A 146 2.51 7.29 9.28
CA THR A 146 3.00 8.54 9.84
C THR A 146 1.92 9.61 9.68
N THR A 147 1.93 10.64 10.52
CA THR A 147 1.06 11.79 10.36
C THR A 147 1.90 12.96 9.86
N ARG A 148 1.44 13.64 8.81
CA ARG A 148 2.14 14.79 8.24
C ARG A 148 1.19 15.95 8.09
N ARG A 149 1.67 17.15 8.43
CA ARG A 149 0.96 18.39 8.18
C ARG A 149 1.39 18.97 6.83
N TYR A 150 0.42 19.23 5.98
CA TYR A 150 0.60 19.76 4.65
C TYR A 150 -0.05 21.13 4.54
N LYS A 151 0.61 22.01 3.79
CA LYS A 151 0.01 23.20 3.22
C LYS A 151 -0.41 22.90 1.79
N TYR A 152 -1.70 22.96 1.53
CA TYR A 152 -2.31 22.74 0.23
C TYR A 152 -2.47 24.08 -0.49
N PHE A 153 -2.04 24.13 -1.75
CA PHE A 153 -2.28 25.24 -2.66
C PHE A 153 -3.07 24.72 -3.85
N TYR A 154 -4.12 25.42 -4.24
CA TYR A 154 -4.97 24.96 -5.34
C TYR A 154 -5.42 26.09 -6.24
N ASN A 155 -5.54 25.80 -7.53
CA ASN A 155 -6.04 26.73 -8.53
C ASN A 155 -6.67 25.97 -9.72
N ALA A 156 -7.49 26.67 -10.49
CA ALA A 156 -8.11 26.17 -11.70
C ALA A 156 -7.09 26.02 -12.83
N ILE A 157 -7.23 24.98 -13.65
CA ILE A 157 -6.50 24.89 -14.92
C ILE A 157 -7.34 25.61 -15.98
N GLU A 158 -6.87 26.78 -16.41
CA GLU A 158 -7.59 27.66 -17.35
C GLU A 158 -8.07 26.92 -18.60
N GLY A 159 -9.33 27.15 -18.98
CA GLY A 159 -9.93 26.53 -20.16
C GLY A 159 -10.35 25.05 -20.00
N THR A 160 -10.17 24.46 -18.81
CA THR A 160 -10.56 23.07 -18.53
C THR A 160 -11.49 22.97 -17.30
N PRO A 161 -12.24 21.87 -17.13
CA PRO A 161 -13.03 21.62 -15.91
C PRO A 161 -12.20 21.05 -14.75
N PHE A 162 -10.87 21.12 -14.84
CA PHE A 162 -9.95 20.53 -13.87
C PHE A 162 -9.35 21.60 -12.95
N SER A 163 -9.00 21.19 -11.74
CA SER A 163 -8.29 22.00 -10.77
C SER A 163 -7.04 21.26 -10.30
N LEU A 164 -5.93 21.97 -10.20
CA LEU A 164 -4.64 21.47 -9.74
C LEU A 164 -4.49 21.79 -8.26
N GLY A 165 -4.12 20.78 -7.46
CA GLY A 165 -3.71 20.91 -6.07
C GLY A 165 -2.24 20.55 -5.90
N LEU A 166 -1.56 21.26 -5.00
CA LEU A 166 -0.18 21.02 -4.57
C LEU A 166 -0.18 20.86 -3.05
N ALA A 167 0.34 19.75 -2.55
CA ALA A 167 0.52 19.48 -1.12
C ALA A 167 2.01 19.58 -0.78
N ILE A 168 2.39 20.59 0.00
CA ILE A 168 3.78 20.83 0.42
C ILE A 168 3.92 20.57 1.92
N PRO A 169 4.88 19.73 2.35
CA PRO A 169 5.02 19.39 3.76
C PRO A 169 5.52 20.59 4.58
N GLU A 170 4.86 20.85 5.71
CA GLU A 170 5.21 21.95 6.60
C GLU A 170 6.59 21.70 7.25
N GLY A 171 7.39 22.75 7.35
CA GLY A 171 8.68 22.74 8.06
C GLY A 171 9.91 22.40 7.21
N TYR A 172 9.77 21.76 6.04
CA TYR A 172 10.91 21.49 5.15
C TYR A 172 10.60 21.48 3.64
N GLY A 173 9.33 21.56 3.22
CA GLY A 173 8.96 21.57 1.80
C GLY A 173 8.96 22.95 1.13
N MET A 174 9.01 24.04 1.91
CA MET A 174 8.89 25.41 1.40
C MET A 174 10.17 25.97 0.77
N TYR A 175 11.31 25.31 1.03
CA TYR A 175 12.62 25.74 0.55
C TYR A 175 13.29 24.57 -0.17
N GLU A 176 14.11 24.90 -1.17
CA GLU A 176 14.95 23.93 -1.86
C GLU A 176 16.43 24.31 -1.75
N VAL A 177 17.31 23.31 -1.80
CA VAL A 177 18.76 23.51 -1.74
C VAL A 177 19.32 23.72 -3.14
N LEU A 178 19.44 24.95 -3.61
CA LEU A 178 20.02 25.21 -4.93
C LEU A 178 21.55 25.03 -4.92
N GLY A 179 22.02 23.93 -5.52
CA GLY A 179 23.43 23.68 -5.83
C GLY A 179 23.56 23.32 -7.30
N GLU A 180 24.13 24.20 -8.11
CA GLU A 180 24.29 23.98 -9.56
C GLU A 180 25.75 24.17 -9.95
N GLN A 181 26.28 23.24 -10.75
CA GLN A 181 27.61 23.37 -11.34
C GLN A 181 27.51 23.69 -12.83
N GLU A 182 28.22 24.71 -13.29
CA GLU A 182 28.28 25.03 -14.72
C GLU A 182 29.08 23.97 -15.49
N ILE A 183 28.47 23.41 -16.55
CA ILE A 183 29.07 22.33 -17.36
C ILE A 183 29.89 22.91 -18.53
N LYS A 184 29.37 23.95 -19.21
CA LYS A 184 29.93 24.44 -20.47
C LYS A 184 31.28 25.16 -20.31
N HIS A 185 31.40 25.98 -19.26
CA HIS A 185 32.60 26.76 -18.98
C HIS A 185 33.42 26.17 -17.82
N SER A 186 33.17 24.91 -17.46
CA SER A 186 33.94 24.23 -16.42
C SER A 186 35.39 24.01 -16.85
N HIS A 187 36.33 24.36 -15.96
CA HIS A 187 37.74 24.02 -16.13
C HIS A 187 38.03 22.52 -15.85
N VAL A 188 37.11 21.84 -15.17
CA VAL A 188 37.24 20.42 -14.80
C VAL A 188 36.36 19.57 -15.72
N ASN A 189 36.90 18.42 -16.14
CA ASN A 189 36.14 17.47 -16.95
C ASN A 189 35.06 16.80 -16.09
N VAL A 190 33.81 17.21 -16.30
CA VAL A 190 32.64 16.78 -15.52
C VAL A 190 32.39 15.26 -15.60
N THR A 191 32.82 14.62 -16.69
CA THR A 191 32.69 13.16 -16.87
C THR A 191 33.51 12.36 -15.86
N GLU A 192 34.51 12.98 -15.22
CA GLU A 192 35.34 12.30 -14.22
C GLU A 192 34.57 11.93 -12.96
N TYR A 193 33.57 12.74 -12.59
CA TYR A 193 32.73 12.45 -11.43
C TYR A 193 31.83 11.23 -11.62
N PHE A 194 31.63 10.76 -12.85
CA PHE A 194 30.76 9.61 -13.15
C PHE A 194 31.56 8.38 -13.60
N LYS A 195 32.86 8.32 -13.28
CA LYS A 195 33.69 7.14 -13.52
C LYS A 195 33.25 5.99 -12.59
N GLY A 196 33.17 4.78 -13.12
CA GLY A 196 32.74 3.59 -12.37
C GLY A 196 31.25 3.28 -12.51
N ASN A 197 30.82 2.18 -11.88
CA ASN A 197 29.46 1.65 -12.01
C ASN A 197 28.61 1.81 -10.73
N ASN A 198 29.18 2.43 -9.68
CA ASN A 198 28.57 2.51 -8.35
C ASN A 198 27.66 3.74 -8.19
N TRP A 199 26.90 4.06 -9.23
CA TRP A 199 25.94 5.14 -9.21
C TRP A 199 24.73 4.82 -10.10
N LYS A 200 23.58 5.37 -9.73
CA LYS A 200 22.32 5.29 -10.48
C LYS A 200 21.62 6.64 -10.43
N VAL A 201 20.72 6.88 -11.39
CA VAL A 201 19.87 8.07 -11.42
C VAL A 201 18.40 7.71 -11.44
N HIS A 202 17.56 8.62 -10.97
CA HIS A 202 16.11 8.41 -10.95
C HIS A 202 15.56 8.08 -12.36
N PRO A 203 14.90 6.94 -12.57
CA PRO A 203 14.51 6.50 -13.91
C PRO A 203 13.35 7.29 -14.50
N ASP A 204 12.42 7.77 -13.68
CA ASP A 204 11.22 8.48 -14.17
C ASP A 204 11.47 9.97 -14.45
N TRP A 205 12.66 10.50 -14.14
CA TRP A 205 12.97 11.92 -14.29
C TRP A 205 13.62 12.20 -15.65
N VAL A 206 13.20 13.28 -16.29
CA VAL A 206 13.70 13.68 -17.61
C VAL A 206 14.91 14.62 -17.45
N TYR A 207 16.10 14.05 -17.28
CA TYR A 207 17.36 14.82 -17.31
C TYR A 207 17.62 15.35 -18.72
N CYS A 208 17.49 14.46 -19.70
CA CYS A 208 17.51 14.74 -21.12
C CYS A 208 16.45 13.87 -21.81
N GLU A 209 15.98 14.30 -22.97
CA GLU A 209 15.05 13.60 -23.83
C GLU A 209 15.54 13.74 -25.26
N TYR A 210 15.72 12.61 -25.94
CA TYR A 210 16.16 12.54 -27.33
C TYR A 210 14.97 12.21 -28.21
N ASN A 211 14.94 12.78 -29.41
CA ASN A 211 13.90 12.46 -30.39
C ASN A 211 13.88 10.94 -30.66
N SER A 212 12.70 10.33 -30.67
CA SER A 212 12.52 8.89 -30.95
C SER A 212 13.03 8.47 -32.34
N MET A 213 13.21 9.43 -33.26
CA MET A 213 13.79 9.25 -34.59
C MET A 213 15.33 9.37 -34.60
N SER A 214 15.96 9.63 -33.46
CA SER A 214 17.41 9.58 -33.32
C SER A 214 17.91 8.13 -33.38
N GLU A 215 19.12 7.93 -33.90
CA GLU A 215 19.75 6.60 -33.98
C GLU A 215 20.16 6.04 -32.61
N HIS A 216 20.12 6.88 -31.57
CA HIS A 216 20.61 6.58 -30.24
C HIS A 216 19.45 6.14 -29.34
N ARG A 217 19.28 4.83 -29.18
CA ARG A 217 18.42 4.25 -28.13
C ARG A 217 19.29 3.85 -26.96
N PHE A 218 19.05 4.46 -25.81
CA PHE A 218 19.74 4.15 -24.55
C PHE A 218 19.02 3.02 -23.83
N LYS A 219 19.77 2.11 -23.20
CA LYS A 219 19.18 1.03 -22.40
C LYS A 219 18.86 1.48 -20.98
N SER A 220 19.57 2.50 -20.50
CA SER A 220 19.46 3.01 -19.15
C SER A 220 19.52 4.55 -19.11
N PRO A 221 18.87 5.19 -18.12
CA PRO A 221 19.00 6.62 -17.87
C PRO A 221 20.45 7.07 -17.64
N GLU A 222 21.28 6.22 -17.03
CA GLU A 222 22.69 6.49 -16.75
C GLU A 222 23.50 6.64 -18.05
N GLU A 223 23.31 5.74 -19.03
CA GLU A 223 23.94 5.84 -20.35
C GLU A 223 23.54 7.14 -21.06
N GLN A 224 22.28 7.55 -20.90
CA GLN A 224 21.74 8.77 -21.49
C GLN A 224 22.40 10.03 -20.91
N VAL A 225 22.58 10.08 -19.58
CA VAL A 225 23.30 11.16 -18.89
C VAL A 225 24.76 11.20 -19.32
N LEU A 226 25.45 10.05 -19.33
CA LEU A 226 26.85 9.98 -19.75
C LEU A 226 27.04 10.45 -21.19
N TRP A 227 26.17 10.02 -22.11
CA TRP A 227 26.21 10.44 -23.51
C TRP A 227 26.04 11.94 -23.64
N PHE A 228 25.12 12.54 -22.86
CA PHE A 228 24.93 13.98 -22.84
C PHE A 228 26.22 14.70 -22.39
N LEU A 229 26.80 14.28 -21.26
CA LEU A 229 28.01 14.89 -20.71
C LEU A 229 29.19 14.78 -21.69
N LEU A 230 29.38 13.64 -22.37
CA LEU A 230 30.39 13.46 -23.41
C LEU A 230 30.19 14.41 -24.60
N LYS A 231 28.92 14.70 -24.97
CA LYS A 231 28.59 15.64 -26.04
C LYS A 231 28.89 17.09 -25.66
N THR A 232 28.73 17.46 -24.38
CA THR A 232 29.01 18.83 -23.90
C THR A 232 30.49 19.21 -24.04
N GLY A 233 31.40 18.25 -23.99
CA GLY A 233 32.85 18.47 -24.15
C GLY A 233 33.30 18.76 -25.59
N LYS A 234 32.41 18.66 -26.59
CA LYS A 234 32.76 18.91 -27.99
C LYS A 234 32.80 20.41 -28.31
N PRO A 235 33.79 20.89 -29.10
CA PRO A 235 33.89 22.29 -29.47
C PRO A 235 32.65 22.74 -30.26
N GLY A 236 32.12 23.92 -29.95
CA GLY A 236 30.95 24.50 -30.62
C GLY A 236 29.59 24.01 -30.11
N TRP A 237 29.56 23.18 -29.06
CA TRP A 237 28.31 22.74 -28.44
C TRP A 237 27.49 23.88 -27.82
N LYS A 238 26.16 23.81 -27.96
CA LYS A 238 25.20 24.75 -27.38
C LYS A 238 24.07 23.98 -26.68
N TRP A 239 23.63 24.51 -25.55
CA TRP A 239 22.48 23.98 -24.83
C TRP A 239 21.21 24.17 -25.67
N MET A 240 20.50 23.08 -25.96
CA MET A 240 19.19 23.13 -26.62
C MET A 240 18.09 23.04 -25.57
N SER A 241 17.30 24.11 -25.45
CA SER A 241 16.23 24.25 -24.44
C SER A 241 14.82 24.02 -25.01
N LEU A 242 14.69 23.82 -26.32
CA LEU A 242 13.39 23.64 -26.95
C LEU A 242 12.98 22.17 -26.86
N ARG A 243 11.92 21.89 -26.06
CA ARG A 243 11.25 20.59 -26.09
C ARG A 243 10.73 20.35 -27.52
N PRO A 244 11.06 19.22 -28.18
CA PRO A 244 10.47 18.90 -29.47
C PRO A 244 8.96 18.92 -29.31
N ARG A 245 8.26 19.84 -29.99
CA ARG A 245 6.80 19.80 -30.02
C ARG A 245 6.42 18.51 -30.75
N SER A 246 5.42 17.80 -30.25
CA SER A 246 4.68 16.83 -31.05
C SER A 246 4.30 17.51 -32.37
N PRO A 247 4.43 16.83 -33.52
CA PRO A 247 4.18 17.47 -34.81
C PRO A 247 2.69 17.81 -34.90
N LEU A 248 2.33 19.05 -34.54
CA LEU A 248 1.10 19.66 -35.02
C LEU A 248 1.23 19.69 -36.54
N LYS A 249 0.36 18.95 -37.22
CA LYS A 249 0.21 18.98 -38.67
C LYS A 249 -0.50 20.27 -39.10
N ASP A 250 0.03 21.43 -38.72
CA ASP A 250 -0.34 22.65 -39.42
C ASP A 250 0.50 22.73 -40.69
N GLY A 251 -0.20 22.49 -41.80
CA GLY A 251 0.35 22.60 -43.14
C GLY A 251 0.99 23.97 -43.37
N HIS A 252 2.08 23.97 -44.14
CA HIS A 252 2.83 25.13 -44.61
C HIS A 252 3.84 25.73 -43.61
N ASN A 253 4.75 24.90 -43.08
CA ASN A 253 6.20 25.15 -42.99
C ASN A 253 6.83 24.21 -41.94
N MET A 254 6.91 22.91 -42.24
CA MET A 254 7.75 22.00 -41.46
C MET A 254 9.22 22.36 -41.73
N LYS A 255 9.84 23.19 -40.87
CA LYS A 255 11.29 23.08 -40.67
C LYS A 255 11.55 21.62 -40.31
N LYS A 256 12.27 20.92 -41.19
CA LYS A 256 12.74 19.55 -40.96
C LYS A 256 13.37 19.53 -39.58
N MET A 257 12.68 18.96 -38.59
CA MET A 257 13.17 18.91 -37.23
C MET A 257 14.47 18.10 -37.26
N ASP A 258 15.55 18.68 -36.73
CA ASP A 258 16.87 18.06 -36.79
C ASP A 258 16.84 16.70 -36.10
N LYS A 259 17.41 15.67 -36.72
CA LYS A 259 17.42 14.31 -36.18
C LYS A 259 18.15 14.24 -34.83
N ASP A 260 19.03 15.21 -34.59
CA ASP A 260 19.81 15.36 -33.35
C ASP A 260 19.17 16.31 -32.33
N SER A 261 17.90 16.69 -32.52
CA SER A 261 17.16 17.49 -31.54
C SER A 261 16.98 16.75 -30.21
N TYR A 262 17.32 17.43 -29.13
CA TYR A 262 17.17 16.94 -27.76
C TYR A 262 16.73 18.07 -26.84
N PHE A 263 16.05 17.71 -25.76
CA PHE A 263 15.67 18.60 -24.68
C PHE A 263 16.37 18.14 -23.40
N CYS A 264 17.04 19.04 -22.70
CA CYS A 264 17.60 18.72 -21.39
C CYS A 264 17.22 19.79 -20.38
N ASP A 265 16.81 19.34 -19.20
CA ASP A 265 16.54 20.22 -18.08
C ASP A 265 17.87 20.73 -17.51
N LYS A 266 18.10 22.03 -17.68
CA LYS A 266 19.36 22.65 -17.31
C LYS A 266 19.60 22.61 -15.80
N SER A 267 18.60 22.97 -15.00
CA SER A 267 18.76 23.06 -13.55
C SER A 267 18.98 21.67 -12.94
N LEU A 268 18.19 20.68 -13.39
CA LEU A 268 18.32 19.30 -12.90
C LEU A 268 19.67 18.68 -13.27
N MET A 269 20.13 18.84 -14.52
CA MET A 269 21.42 18.30 -14.95
C MET A 269 22.60 18.96 -14.24
N GLN A 270 22.56 20.29 -14.02
CA GLN A 270 23.60 20.99 -13.28
C GLN A 270 23.61 20.64 -11.79
N SER A 271 22.43 20.40 -11.20
CA SER A 271 22.30 19.89 -9.84
C SER A 271 22.86 18.48 -9.70
N LEU A 272 22.59 17.60 -10.68
CA LEU A 272 23.14 16.24 -10.71
C LEU A 272 24.68 16.24 -10.72
N VAL A 273 25.27 17.12 -11.52
CA VAL A 273 26.73 17.28 -11.58
C VAL A 273 27.30 17.82 -10.27
N PHE A 274 26.63 18.80 -9.66
CA PHE A 274 27.04 19.34 -8.36
C PHE A 274 27.00 18.27 -7.27
N ASP A 275 25.92 17.50 -7.20
CA ASP A 275 25.77 16.40 -6.24
C ASP A 275 26.82 15.31 -6.48
N ALA A 276 27.15 15.00 -7.74
CA ALA A 276 28.22 14.09 -8.11
C ALA A 276 29.61 14.57 -7.65
N LEU A 277 29.88 15.87 -7.72
CA LEU A 277 31.12 16.49 -7.25
C LEU A 277 31.23 16.44 -5.72
N VAL A 278 30.16 16.81 -5.01
CA VAL A 278 30.15 16.81 -3.53
C VAL A 278 30.30 15.38 -2.97
N THR A 279 29.71 14.40 -3.65
CA THR A 279 29.74 12.99 -3.22
C THR A 279 30.94 12.19 -3.73
N GLU A 280 31.87 12.79 -4.47
CA GLU A 280 33.10 12.13 -4.93
C GLU A 280 33.95 11.61 -3.74
N GLY A 281 33.91 12.32 -2.61
CA GLY A 281 34.62 11.95 -1.39
C GLY A 281 34.22 10.60 -0.79
N LEU A 282 33.05 10.06 -1.15
CA LEU A 282 32.61 8.74 -0.69
C LEU A 282 33.54 7.63 -1.20
N GLU A 283 34.00 7.71 -2.45
CA GLU A 283 34.93 6.74 -3.03
C GLU A 283 36.32 6.83 -2.39
N ARG A 284 36.75 8.05 -2.02
CA ARG A 284 38.01 8.30 -1.31
C ARG A 284 37.96 7.90 0.15
N LEU A 285 36.77 7.73 0.74
CA LEU A 285 36.59 7.27 2.13
C LEU A 285 37.20 5.86 2.36
N SER A 286 37.37 5.08 1.30
CA SER A 286 38.11 3.80 1.27
C SER A 286 39.59 3.92 1.71
N THR A 287 40.17 5.13 1.63
CA THR A 287 41.55 5.43 2.02
C THR A 287 41.69 5.99 3.45
N LEU A 288 40.59 6.14 4.21
CA LEU A 288 40.64 6.68 5.57
C LEU A 288 41.03 5.63 6.63
N LYS A 289 41.95 6.07 7.51
CA LYS A 289 42.51 5.53 8.77
C LYS A 289 41.95 4.18 9.30
N GLU A 290 42.86 3.29 9.69
CA GLU A 290 42.61 1.94 10.24
C GLU A 290 41.51 1.86 11.31
N ASP A 291 41.40 2.89 12.18
CA ASP A 291 40.38 2.97 13.23
C ASP A 291 38.93 2.89 12.71
N LYS A 292 38.65 3.42 11.52
CA LYS A 292 37.30 3.36 10.92
C LYS A 292 37.00 1.97 10.33
N LYS A 293 38.01 1.26 9.82
CA LYS A 293 37.87 -0.11 9.30
C LYS A 293 37.50 -1.08 10.42
N GLN A 294 38.05 -0.88 11.62
CA GLN A 294 37.66 -1.65 12.80
C GLN A 294 36.18 -1.47 13.14
N GLY A 295 35.65 -0.24 13.08
CA GLY A 295 34.22 0.02 13.32
C GLY A 295 33.30 -0.67 12.32
N TYR A 296 33.62 -0.62 11.01
CA TYR A 296 32.83 -1.31 9.98
C TYR A 296 32.82 -2.84 10.16
N GLN A 297 33.96 -3.42 10.54
CA GLN A 297 34.08 -4.85 10.80
C GLN A 297 33.38 -5.25 12.10
N MET A 298 33.48 -4.43 13.15
CA MET A 298 32.88 -4.69 14.46
C MET A 298 31.35 -4.82 14.38
N PHE A 299 30.68 -3.97 13.60
CA PHE A 299 29.23 -3.98 13.46
C PHE A 299 28.73 -4.74 12.21
N GLY A 300 29.63 -5.32 11.42
CA GLY A 300 29.27 -6.10 10.23
C GLY A 300 28.58 -5.27 9.14
N VAL A 301 29.14 -4.10 8.81
CA VAL A 301 28.61 -3.23 7.76
C VAL A 301 28.89 -3.84 6.37
N THR A 302 27.83 -4.01 5.58
CA THR A 302 27.90 -4.63 4.25
C THR A 302 27.95 -3.60 3.12
N LEU A 303 27.18 -2.52 3.24
CA LEU A 303 27.02 -1.50 2.20
C LEU A 303 26.81 -0.12 2.84
N SER A 304 27.43 0.90 2.26
CA SER A 304 27.16 2.31 2.60
C SER A 304 26.68 3.06 1.36
N PHE A 305 25.67 3.91 1.50
CA PHE A 305 25.08 4.62 0.37
C PHE A 305 24.71 6.06 0.70
N ILE A 306 24.59 6.87 -0.35
CA ILE A 306 24.08 8.23 -0.31
C ILE A 306 23.12 8.44 -1.47
N ALA A 307 21.96 8.98 -1.16
CA ALA A 307 21.00 9.44 -2.15
C ALA A 307 20.80 10.94 -1.99
N THR A 308 20.83 11.66 -3.10
CA THR A 308 20.77 13.12 -3.12
C THR A 308 19.46 13.60 -3.74
N ARG A 309 19.11 14.86 -3.50
CA ARG A 309 17.89 15.46 -4.03
C ARG A 309 17.83 15.46 -5.57
N SER A 310 18.97 15.44 -6.27
CA SER A 310 19.00 15.41 -7.74
C SER A 310 18.65 14.03 -8.32
N GLY A 311 18.29 13.06 -7.50
CA GLY A 311 17.99 11.69 -7.92
C GLY A 311 19.24 10.82 -8.12
N LEU A 312 20.44 11.28 -7.69
CA LEU A 312 21.66 10.49 -7.72
C LEU A 312 21.75 9.59 -6.49
N LEU A 313 21.87 8.29 -6.72
CA LEU A 313 22.19 7.27 -5.74
C LEU A 313 23.62 6.78 -5.96
N ARG A 314 24.47 6.81 -4.93
CA ARG A 314 25.80 6.22 -4.91
C ARG A 314 25.96 5.24 -3.76
N TRP A 315 26.75 4.20 -3.97
CA TRP A 315 27.02 3.23 -2.92
C TRP A 315 28.47 2.73 -2.94
N GLN A 316 28.86 2.13 -1.84
CA GLN A 316 30.12 1.45 -1.68
C GLN A 316 29.87 0.15 -0.93
N ASP A 317 30.40 -0.93 -1.49
CA ASP A 317 30.31 -2.26 -0.93
C ASP A 317 31.52 -2.56 -0.05
N HIS A 318 31.25 -3.02 1.17
CA HIS A 318 32.26 -3.43 2.15
C HIS A 318 32.28 -4.95 2.35
N ALA A 319 31.25 -5.66 1.86
CA ALA A 319 31.17 -7.11 1.91
C ALA A 319 32.18 -7.78 0.95
N PRO A 320 32.81 -8.90 1.34
CA PRO A 320 33.73 -9.64 0.48
C PRO A 320 33.01 -10.23 -0.74
N GLN A 321 33.63 -10.13 -1.92
CA GLN A 321 33.00 -10.53 -3.20
C GLN A 321 32.57 -12.00 -3.27
N THR A 322 33.14 -12.89 -2.44
CA THR A 322 32.78 -14.31 -2.35
C THR A 322 31.34 -14.56 -1.87
N VAL A 323 30.68 -13.57 -1.25
CA VAL A 323 29.28 -13.66 -0.81
C VAL A 323 28.28 -13.36 -1.94
N ARG A 324 28.74 -12.72 -3.04
CA ARG A 324 27.87 -12.30 -4.17
C ARG A 324 27.43 -13.44 -5.07
N ASP A 325 28.28 -14.46 -5.24
CA ASP A 325 27.99 -15.59 -6.15
C ASP A 325 26.99 -16.61 -5.58
N GLY A 326 26.74 -16.59 -4.26
CA GLY A 326 25.82 -17.52 -3.60
C GLY A 326 24.37 -17.04 -3.48
N SER A 327 24.07 -15.77 -3.76
CA SER A 327 22.77 -15.14 -3.53
C SER A 327 22.05 -14.77 -4.83
N GLN A 328 21.92 -15.72 -5.77
CA GLN A 328 21.27 -15.50 -7.08
C GLN A 328 19.76 -15.14 -7.02
N GLN A 329 19.14 -15.02 -5.84
CA GLN A 329 17.70 -14.82 -5.70
C GLN A 329 17.24 -13.38 -5.41
N GLU A 330 18.08 -12.50 -4.84
CA GLU A 330 17.67 -11.13 -4.52
C GLU A 330 18.45 -10.08 -5.32
N PRO A 331 17.76 -9.08 -5.91
CA PRO A 331 18.41 -8.01 -6.65
C PRO A 331 19.28 -7.17 -5.71
N HIS A 332 20.42 -6.71 -6.22
CA HIS A 332 21.31 -5.82 -5.47
C HIS A 332 20.57 -4.53 -5.04
N PHE A 333 20.94 -3.96 -3.87
CA PHE A 333 20.31 -2.76 -3.30
C PHE A 333 20.13 -1.62 -4.32
N SER A 334 21.14 -1.40 -5.17
CA SER A 334 21.13 -0.35 -6.20
C SER A 334 20.07 -0.55 -7.29
N GLU A 335 19.67 -1.79 -7.55
CA GLU A 335 18.69 -2.11 -8.59
C GLU A 335 17.26 -1.96 -8.09
N THR A 336 17.03 -2.25 -6.81
CA THR A 336 15.72 -2.11 -6.17
C THR A 336 15.40 -0.67 -5.78
N ASN A 337 16.41 0.15 -5.46
CA ASN A 337 16.23 1.49 -4.88
C ASN A 337 16.57 2.65 -5.83
N ARG A 338 16.45 2.44 -7.16
CA ARG A 338 16.84 3.46 -8.16
C ARG A 338 16.06 4.76 -8.06
N ARG A 339 14.84 4.74 -7.52
CA ARG A 339 14.00 5.94 -7.38
C ARG A 339 14.40 6.81 -6.18
N ALA A 340 15.38 6.40 -5.37
CA ALA A 340 16.03 7.19 -4.34
C ALA A 340 15.06 8.02 -3.45
N THR A 341 14.76 9.26 -3.83
CA THR A 341 13.84 10.18 -3.13
C THR A 341 12.43 9.66 -2.94
N ASP A 342 11.95 8.79 -3.83
CA ASP A 342 10.60 8.22 -3.75
C ASP A 342 10.53 6.98 -2.85
N GLU A 343 11.68 6.41 -2.48
CA GLU A 343 11.75 5.22 -1.65
C GLU A 343 11.32 5.50 -0.20
N VAL A 344 10.74 4.48 0.43
CA VAL A 344 10.16 4.59 1.78
C VAL A 344 11.22 4.98 2.81
N TRP A 345 12.43 4.43 2.72
CA TRP A 345 13.52 4.75 3.65
C TRP A 345 13.97 6.22 3.54
N TYR A 346 13.93 6.82 2.35
CA TYR A 346 14.30 8.22 2.15
C TYR A 346 13.25 9.11 2.81
N LYS A 347 11.97 8.88 2.49
CA LYS A 347 10.82 9.63 3.04
C LYS A 347 10.79 9.56 4.56
N ARG A 348 10.98 8.36 5.14
CA ARG A 348 11.02 8.14 6.59
C ARG A 348 12.21 8.83 7.26
N ALA A 349 13.39 8.84 6.65
CA ALA A 349 14.55 9.54 7.20
C ALA A 349 14.32 11.04 7.31
N VAL A 350 13.68 11.64 6.29
CA VAL A 350 13.31 13.07 6.29
C VAL A 350 12.27 13.37 7.37
N ASP A 351 11.26 12.52 7.52
CA ASP A 351 10.25 12.69 8.58
C ASP A 351 10.87 12.58 9.99
N GLN A 352 11.75 11.58 10.20
CA GLN A 352 12.40 11.37 11.48
C GLN A 352 13.27 12.56 11.89
N TYR A 353 13.95 13.21 10.93
CA TYR A 353 14.75 14.40 11.21
C TYR A 353 13.91 15.55 11.77
N ASN A 354 12.66 15.70 11.31
CA ASN A 354 11.75 16.72 11.83
C ASN A 354 11.29 16.44 13.27
N ILE A 355 11.31 15.16 13.69
CA ILE A 355 11.02 14.75 15.07
C ILE A 355 12.26 14.90 15.96
N GLU A 356 13.39 14.35 15.52
CA GLU A 356 14.66 14.36 16.25
C GLU A 356 15.84 14.48 15.26
N PRO A 357 16.47 15.66 15.12
CA PRO A 357 17.46 15.93 14.08
C PRO A 357 18.72 15.04 14.09
N GLU A 358 19.10 14.48 15.23
CA GLU A 358 20.28 13.59 15.36
C GLU A 358 19.92 12.10 15.24
N SER A 359 18.67 11.78 14.94
CA SER A 359 18.14 10.43 15.04
C SER A 359 18.36 9.63 13.76
N PHE A 360 18.73 8.35 13.89
CA PHE A 360 18.80 7.40 12.79
C PHE A 360 17.51 6.58 12.70
N VAL A 361 17.07 6.30 11.48
CA VAL A 361 15.96 5.39 11.19
C VAL A 361 16.51 4.02 10.87
N PHE A 362 16.30 3.07 11.78
CA PHE A 362 16.58 1.66 11.59
C PHE A 362 15.33 0.94 11.10
N SER A 363 15.53 0.04 10.13
CA SER A 363 14.47 -0.79 9.58
C SER A 363 15.00 -2.15 9.12
N VAL A 364 14.13 -3.15 9.16
CA VAL A 364 14.36 -4.49 8.62
C VAL A 364 13.29 -4.81 7.58
N PRO A 365 13.59 -5.70 6.62
CA PRO A 365 12.57 -6.30 5.77
C PRO A 365 11.46 -6.94 6.62
N PHE A 366 10.24 -6.95 6.10
CA PHE A 366 9.14 -7.65 6.74
C PHE A 366 9.38 -9.16 6.72
N ASP A 367 8.97 -9.84 7.79
CA ASP A 367 9.13 -11.29 7.92
C ASP A 367 10.56 -11.78 7.64
N ALA A 368 11.55 -10.98 8.07
CA ALA A 368 12.98 -11.17 7.86
C ALA A 368 13.51 -12.54 8.32
N ALA A 369 12.82 -13.20 9.26
CA ALA A 369 13.10 -14.58 9.65
C ALA A 369 13.04 -15.60 8.49
N SER A 370 12.24 -15.33 7.46
CA SER A 370 12.14 -16.18 6.27
C SER A 370 13.34 -16.02 5.33
N SER A 371 14.09 -14.93 5.43
CA SER A 371 15.29 -14.68 4.65
C SER A 371 16.50 -15.34 5.31
N SER A 372 17.37 -15.96 4.50
CA SER A 372 18.56 -16.64 5.01
C SER A 372 19.58 -15.69 5.65
N ARG A 373 19.61 -14.42 5.24
CA ARG A 373 20.57 -13.39 5.73
C ARG A 373 19.91 -12.01 5.75
N PRO A 374 19.07 -11.71 6.75
CA PRO A 374 18.43 -10.41 6.83
C PRO A 374 19.44 -9.28 7.08
N LEU A 375 19.19 -8.14 6.43
CA LEU A 375 19.98 -6.93 6.57
C LEU A 375 19.18 -5.87 7.34
N VAL A 376 19.85 -5.15 8.23
CA VAL A 376 19.30 -3.97 8.90
C VAL A 376 19.75 -2.74 8.15
N THR A 377 18.82 -1.88 7.72
CA THR A 377 19.14 -0.63 7.04
C THR A 377 18.95 0.52 8.01
N ALA A 378 20.03 1.27 8.27
CA ALA A 378 20.00 2.53 9.02
C ALA A 378 20.14 3.70 8.07
N THR A 379 19.27 4.71 8.21
CA THR A 379 19.27 5.91 7.35
C THR A 379 19.19 7.18 8.18
N HIS A 380 19.76 8.25 7.64
CA HIS A 380 19.74 9.57 8.26
C HIS A 380 19.67 10.66 7.20
N ALA A 381 18.77 11.62 7.39
CA ALA A 381 18.60 12.73 6.47
C ALA A 381 19.58 13.86 6.79
N VAL A 382 20.15 14.44 5.73
CA VAL A 382 21.06 15.58 5.78
C VAL A 382 20.29 16.81 5.33
N PHE A 383 20.14 17.76 6.25
CA PHE A 383 19.51 19.05 5.99
C PHE A 383 20.58 20.12 5.87
N VAL A 384 20.34 21.07 4.98
CA VAL A 384 21.14 22.29 4.87
C VAL A 384 20.33 23.44 5.43
N GLU A 385 20.92 24.17 6.37
CA GLU A 385 20.33 25.36 6.96
C GLU A 385 21.12 26.61 6.53
N HIS A 386 20.41 27.61 6.00
CA HIS A 386 20.98 28.90 5.62
C HIS A 386 20.00 30.02 5.94
N LYS A 387 20.45 31.00 6.74
CA LYS A 387 19.65 32.18 7.13
C LYS A 387 18.28 31.83 7.76
N GLY A 388 18.21 30.74 8.54
CA GLY A 388 16.98 30.27 9.19
C GLY A 388 16.02 29.51 8.26
N HIS A 389 16.41 29.27 7.00
CA HIS A 389 15.70 28.37 6.09
C HIS A 389 16.40 27.02 6.08
N ARG A 390 15.62 25.94 6.13
CA ARG A 390 16.12 24.56 6.12
C ARG A 390 15.44 23.76 5.01
N ALA A 391 16.21 22.89 4.36
CA ALA A 391 15.71 21.99 3.33
C ALA A 391 16.51 20.67 3.30
N PRO A 392 15.89 19.55 2.94
CA PRO A 392 16.58 18.26 2.81
C PRO A 392 17.48 18.28 1.57
N ALA A 393 18.76 17.93 1.75
CA ALA A 393 19.74 17.87 0.66
C ALA A 393 20.01 16.43 0.20
N ALA A 394 20.14 15.50 1.16
CA ALA A 394 20.46 14.10 0.88
C ALA A 394 20.01 13.20 2.04
N VAL A 395 20.01 11.89 1.81
CA VAL A 395 19.89 10.86 2.83
C VAL A 395 21.08 9.91 2.70
N VAL A 396 21.76 9.67 3.81
CA VAL A 396 22.85 8.70 3.92
C VAL A 396 22.35 7.44 4.60
N GLY A 397 22.95 6.30 4.29
CA GLY A 397 22.59 5.05 4.93
C GLY A 397 23.68 4.00 4.96
N LEU A 398 23.48 3.05 5.88
CA LEU A 398 24.33 1.89 6.11
C LEU A 398 23.46 0.64 6.18
N GLN A 399 23.94 -0.44 5.58
CA GLN A 399 23.38 -1.77 5.76
C GLN A 399 24.29 -2.60 6.66
N PHE A 400 23.68 -3.25 7.65
CA PHE A 400 24.35 -4.10 8.62
C PHE A 400 23.86 -5.53 8.48
N GLN A 401 24.74 -6.48 8.75
CA GLN A 401 24.33 -7.87 8.93
C GLN A 401 23.59 -8.03 10.26
N HIS A 402 22.35 -8.52 10.19
CA HIS A 402 21.50 -8.68 11.39
C HIS A 402 22.15 -9.58 12.45
N ALA A 403 22.74 -10.71 12.05
CA ALA A 403 23.38 -11.65 12.97
C ALA A 403 24.49 -11.01 13.84
N THR A 404 25.29 -10.11 13.25
CA THR A 404 26.36 -9.40 13.95
C THR A 404 25.78 -8.41 14.97
N LEU A 405 24.73 -7.67 14.59
CA LEU A 405 24.04 -6.77 15.52
C LEU A 405 23.34 -7.54 16.66
N ALA A 406 22.68 -8.66 16.35
CA ALA A 406 21.99 -9.48 17.33
C ALA A 406 22.96 -10.10 18.35
N SER A 407 24.08 -10.65 17.89
CA SER A 407 25.13 -11.18 18.79
C SER A 407 25.75 -10.08 19.67
N HIS A 408 25.97 -8.89 19.12
CA HIS A 408 26.47 -7.76 19.89
C HIS A 408 25.46 -7.30 20.95
N PHE A 409 24.18 -7.25 20.59
CA PHE A 409 23.08 -6.95 21.51
C PHE A 409 23.03 -7.97 22.66
N GLN A 410 23.05 -9.27 22.36
CA GLN A 410 23.05 -10.34 23.37
C GLN A 410 24.26 -10.25 24.32
N ASN A 411 25.44 -9.94 23.79
CA ASN A 411 26.65 -9.77 24.62
C ASN A 411 26.50 -8.59 25.60
N ILE A 412 25.96 -7.45 25.14
CA ILE A 412 25.71 -6.29 26.00
C ILE A 412 24.64 -6.63 27.05
N THR A 413 23.54 -7.25 26.65
CA THR A 413 22.40 -7.48 27.56
C THR A 413 22.61 -8.63 28.55
N SER A 414 23.61 -9.49 28.31
CA SER A 414 24.00 -10.57 29.23
C SER A 414 25.07 -10.13 30.24
N ALA A 415 25.85 -9.10 29.93
CA ALA A 415 26.91 -8.60 30.80
C ALA A 415 26.39 -7.56 31.81
N CYS A 416 26.19 -7.96 33.07
CA CYS A 416 25.91 -7.01 34.16
C CYS A 416 26.62 -7.37 35.48
N SER A 417 27.27 -6.39 36.10
CA SER A 417 27.84 -6.49 37.44
C SER A 417 26.82 -6.08 38.50
N GLY A 418 26.24 -7.07 39.21
CA GLY A 418 25.28 -6.84 40.30
C GLY A 418 23.80 -6.92 39.92
N CYS A 419 23.46 -7.36 38.71
CA CYS A 419 22.06 -7.63 38.31
C CYS A 419 21.58 -8.99 38.82
N LYS A 420 20.28 -9.08 39.19
CA LYS A 420 19.61 -10.34 39.55
C LYS A 420 19.13 -11.14 38.33
N LYS A 421 18.72 -10.45 37.26
CA LYS A 421 18.22 -11.02 36.00
C LYS A 421 18.85 -10.30 34.82
N THR A 422 18.97 -10.97 33.68
CA THR A 422 19.53 -10.40 32.43
C THR A 422 18.69 -10.88 31.24
N CYS A 423 18.88 -10.31 30.05
CA CYS A 423 18.17 -10.79 28.86
C CYS A 423 18.65 -12.17 28.37
N ALA A 424 19.67 -12.77 29.02
CA ALA A 424 20.08 -14.14 28.77
C ALA A 424 19.42 -15.15 29.72
N SER A 425 18.67 -14.68 30.72
CA SER A 425 17.87 -15.55 31.58
C SER A 425 16.48 -15.76 30.97
N GLU A 426 15.96 -16.97 31.04
CA GLU A 426 14.61 -17.35 30.56
C GLU A 426 13.46 -16.58 31.25
N GLU A 427 13.76 -15.84 32.32
CA GLU A 427 12.80 -15.01 33.06
C GLU A 427 12.49 -13.65 32.40
N LEU A 428 13.28 -13.21 31.42
CA LEU A 428 13.13 -11.91 30.76
C LEU A 428 13.20 -12.05 29.24
N ASP A 429 12.17 -11.53 28.55
CA ASP A 429 12.21 -11.37 27.10
C ASP A 429 12.62 -9.92 26.76
N CYS A 430 13.61 -9.78 25.88
CA CYS A 430 14.12 -8.48 25.46
C CYS A 430 13.94 -8.25 23.96
N TYR A 431 13.29 -7.14 23.62
CA TYR A 431 12.95 -6.74 22.26
C TYR A 431 13.46 -5.35 21.95
N VAL A 432 13.93 -5.14 20.73
CA VAL A 432 14.17 -3.80 20.17
C VAL A 432 13.11 -3.53 19.11
N LEU A 433 12.27 -2.53 19.36
CA LEU A 433 11.14 -2.18 18.51
C LEU A 433 11.40 -0.87 17.78
N ASP A 434 10.92 -0.78 16.54
CA ASP A 434 10.92 0.47 15.76
C ASP A 434 9.77 1.40 16.15
N ASN A 435 9.78 2.59 15.58
CA ASN A 435 8.76 3.61 15.81
C ASN A 435 7.34 3.21 15.37
N ASN A 436 7.17 2.10 14.64
CA ASN A 436 5.87 1.56 14.23
C ASN A 436 5.54 0.22 14.92
N GLY A 437 6.37 -0.25 15.85
CA GLY A 437 6.16 -1.47 16.62
C GLY A 437 6.64 -2.76 15.93
N PHE A 438 7.50 -2.66 14.92
CA PHE A 438 8.16 -3.82 14.31
C PHE A 438 9.41 -4.22 15.09
N ILE A 439 9.63 -5.52 15.22
CA ILE A 439 10.76 -6.09 15.94
C ILE A 439 12.00 -6.03 15.04
N ILE A 440 13.03 -5.29 15.48
CA ILE A 440 14.34 -5.22 14.82
C ILE A 440 15.28 -6.29 15.40
N LEU A 441 15.33 -6.41 16.72
CA LEU A 441 16.12 -7.41 17.43
C LEU A 441 15.25 -8.11 18.47
N SER A 442 15.47 -9.41 18.61
CA SER A 442 14.81 -10.30 19.55
C SER A 442 15.78 -11.44 19.85
N GLU A 443 15.61 -12.11 20.98
CA GLU A 443 16.36 -13.34 21.30
C GLU A 443 16.05 -14.44 20.27
N SER A 444 14.77 -14.67 19.98
CA SER A 444 14.35 -15.57 18.91
C SER A 444 14.44 -14.87 17.56
N SER A 445 15.16 -15.46 16.61
CA SER A 445 15.31 -14.96 15.23
C SER A 445 13.97 -14.85 14.50
N ASP A 446 13.02 -15.73 14.83
CA ASP A 446 11.72 -15.88 14.17
C ASP A 446 10.77 -14.69 14.35
N HIS A 447 11.07 -13.82 15.32
CA HIS A 447 10.32 -12.61 15.60
C HIS A 447 10.77 -11.42 14.74
N THR A 448 11.97 -11.48 14.15
CA THR A 448 12.56 -10.36 13.41
C THR A 448 11.69 -9.98 12.21
N GLY A 449 11.35 -8.69 12.10
CA GLY A 449 10.54 -8.15 11.01
C GLY A 449 9.03 -8.38 11.15
N LYS A 450 8.57 -9.04 12.23
CA LYS A 450 7.14 -9.14 12.56
C LYS A 450 6.69 -7.96 13.40
N PHE A 451 5.38 -7.70 13.38
CA PHE A 451 4.77 -6.71 14.26
C PHE A 451 4.67 -7.27 15.69
N PHE A 452 5.14 -6.51 16.67
CA PHE A 452 5.21 -6.97 18.06
C PHE A 452 3.85 -7.42 18.62
N GLY A 453 2.76 -6.74 18.27
CA GLY A 453 1.43 -7.12 18.73
C GLY A 453 0.93 -8.48 18.19
N GLN A 454 1.53 -9.05 17.15
CA GLN A 454 1.26 -10.44 16.72
C GLN A 454 1.92 -11.46 17.65
N ILE A 455 3.03 -11.09 18.29
CA ILE A 455 3.75 -11.91 19.27
C ILE A 455 3.08 -11.73 20.64
N ASP A 456 2.98 -10.50 21.12
CA ASP A 456 2.36 -10.15 22.40
C ASP A 456 1.47 -8.90 22.28
N GLY A 457 0.19 -9.12 22.00
CA GLY A 457 -0.80 -8.05 21.93
C GLY A 457 -1.18 -7.47 23.30
N THR A 458 -0.98 -8.20 24.39
CA THR A 458 -1.32 -7.71 25.74
C THR A 458 -0.39 -6.59 26.19
N ILE A 459 0.91 -6.77 25.98
CA ILE A 459 1.90 -5.74 26.25
C ILE A 459 1.71 -4.58 25.28
N MET A 460 1.48 -4.84 23.98
CA MET A 460 1.27 -3.76 23.00
C MET A 460 0.08 -2.86 23.36
N ASP A 461 -1.05 -3.43 23.81
CA ASP A 461 -2.17 -2.63 24.30
C ASP A 461 -1.80 -1.81 25.54
N SER A 462 -1.02 -2.36 26.46
CA SER A 462 -0.51 -1.63 27.62
C SER A 462 0.38 -0.45 27.21
N LEU A 463 1.26 -0.65 26.21
CA LEU A 463 2.10 0.42 25.66
C LEU A 463 1.26 1.56 25.05
N VAL A 464 0.09 1.23 24.48
CA VAL A 464 -0.86 2.23 23.99
C VAL A 464 -1.57 2.95 25.15
N GLN A 465 -2.01 2.21 26.17
CA GLN A 465 -2.65 2.78 27.36
C GLN A 465 -1.70 3.75 28.11
N ASP A 466 -0.42 3.40 28.19
CA ASP A 466 0.62 4.22 28.81
C ASP A 466 1.10 5.39 27.92
N ARG A 467 0.51 5.55 26.73
CA ARG A 467 0.82 6.58 25.73
C ARG A 467 2.26 6.54 25.23
N ILE A 468 2.86 5.34 25.17
CA ILE A 468 4.16 5.11 24.54
C ILE A 468 3.97 4.97 23.02
N TYR A 469 2.93 4.24 22.60
CA TYR A 469 2.46 4.22 21.22
C TYR A 469 1.09 4.87 21.10
N LYS A 470 0.85 5.60 20.01
CA LYS A 470 -0.48 6.02 19.55
C LYS A 470 -1.00 4.96 18.58
N LYS A 471 -2.17 4.40 18.88
CA LYS A 471 -2.93 3.56 17.95
C LYS A 471 -3.66 4.47 16.95
N VAL A 472 -3.49 4.22 15.66
CA VAL A 472 -4.03 5.01 14.56
C VAL A 472 -4.83 4.10 13.64
N ALA A 473 -6.15 4.31 13.58
CA ALA A 473 -7.00 3.62 12.61
C ALA A 473 -6.82 4.27 11.22
N VAL A 474 -6.50 3.42 10.23
CA VAL A 474 -6.34 3.79 8.82
C VAL A 474 -7.39 3.03 8.01
N TYR A 475 -8.08 3.75 7.13
CA TYR A 475 -9.13 3.22 6.27
C TYR A 475 -8.68 3.21 4.81
N ASP A 476 -8.84 2.07 4.15
CA ASP A 476 -8.64 1.90 2.71
C ASP A 476 -9.99 1.94 1.99
N TYR A 477 -10.37 3.10 1.48
CA TYR A 477 -11.58 3.26 0.68
C TYR A 477 -11.40 2.79 -0.77
N GLN A 478 -10.16 2.52 -1.19
CA GLN A 478 -9.82 1.96 -2.50
C GLN A 478 -9.63 0.43 -2.44
N GLY A 479 -10.05 -0.20 -1.34
CA GLY A 479 -9.89 -1.63 -1.12
C GLY A 479 -10.68 -2.47 -2.12
N ALA A 480 -10.11 -3.63 -2.47
CA ALA A 480 -10.83 -4.67 -3.20
C ALA A 480 -10.93 -5.93 -2.33
N CYS A 481 -12.13 -6.52 -2.29
CA CYS A 481 -12.43 -7.73 -1.56
C CYS A 481 -12.90 -8.81 -2.53
N LEU A 482 -12.56 -10.05 -2.20
CA LEU A 482 -13.10 -11.22 -2.88
C LEU A 482 -14.21 -11.75 -2.00
N ASP A 483 -15.38 -12.01 -2.58
CA ASP A 483 -16.40 -12.74 -1.86
C ASP A 483 -15.88 -14.15 -1.58
N GLN A 484 -15.75 -14.48 -0.29
CA GLN A 484 -15.60 -15.86 0.10
C GLN A 484 -16.84 -16.58 -0.41
N LYS A 485 -16.66 -17.66 -1.20
CA LYS A 485 -17.77 -18.55 -1.48
C LYS A 485 -18.30 -19.03 -0.13
N ASN A 486 -19.43 -18.51 0.30
CA ASN A 486 -20.19 -19.17 1.34
C ASN A 486 -20.42 -20.60 0.83
N PRO A 487 -20.05 -21.65 1.60
CA PRO A 487 -20.47 -23.01 1.27
C PRO A 487 -22.00 -23.15 1.25
N PHE A 488 -22.71 -22.13 1.76
CA PHE A 488 -24.14 -21.90 1.65
C PHE A 488 -24.44 -20.69 0.77
N SER A 489 -23.98 -20.72 -0.48
CA SER A 489 -24.62 -19.93 -1.53
C SER A 489 -25.70 -20.82 -2.11
N ASP A 490 -26.95 -20.39 -1.97
CA ASP A 490 -28.12 -20.92 -2.63
C ASP A 490 -27.97 -20.68 -4.14
N ASP A 491 -27.08 -21.46 -4.74
CA ASP A 491 -27.02 -21.63 -6.18
C ASP A 491 -28.32 -22.39 -6.48
N ALA A 492 -29.31 -21.67 -7.00
CA ALA A 492 -30.56 -22.25 -7.48
C ALA A 492 -30.19 -23.27 -8.56
N THR A 493 -29.92 -24.49 -8.10
CA THR A 493 -29.66 -25.64 -8.96
C THR A 493 -30.84 -25.70 -9.88
N ARG A 494 -30.59 -25.47 -11.17
CA ARG A 494 -31.58 -25.67 -12.23
C ARG A 494 -32.19 -27.04 -11.98
N LEU A 495 -33.45 -27.08 -11.53
CA LEU A 495 -34.17 -28.34 -11.36
C LEU A 495 -34.06 -29.07 -12.70
N SER A 496 -33.29 -30.15 -12.71
CA SER A 496 -33.31 -31.05 -13.84
C SER A 496 -34.74 -31.62 -13.87
N PRO A 497 -35.48 -31.51 -14.97
CA PRO A 497 -36.88 -31.96 -15.02
C PRO A 497 -37.03 -33.48 -14.86
N LEU A 498 -35.92 -34.22 -14.68
CA LEU A 498 -35.85 -35.67 -14.59
C LEU A 498 -35.90 -36.19 -13.14
N GLU A 499 -35.52 -35.41 -12.13
CA GLU A 499 -35.62 -35.82 -10.72
C GLU A 499 -37.07 -35.99 -10.20
N PRO A 500 -38.04 -35.10 -10.50
CA PRO A 500 -39.43 -35.34 -10.09
C PRO A 500 -40.04 -36.55 -10.82
N ILE A 501 -39.61 -36.83 -12.06
CA ILE A 501 -40.01 -38.02 -12.81
C ILE A 501 -39.48 -39.28 -12.14
N ARG A 502 -38.22 -39.27 -11.69
CA ARG A 502 -37.60 -40.39 -10.96
C ARG A 502 -38.33 -40.67 -9.64
N TRP A 503 -38.63 -39.62 -8.88
CA TRP A 503 -39.40 -39.74 -7.64
C TRP A 503 -40.81 -40.29 -7.88
N LEU A 504 -41.51 -39.79 -8.92
CA LEU A 504 -42.84 -40.27 -9.29
C LEU A 504 -42.82 -41.74 -9.71
N LEU A 505 -41.84 -42.16 -10.52
CA LEU A 505 -41.65 -43.56 -10.90
C LEU A 505 -41.40 -44.45 -9.67
N GLN A 506 -40.55 -44.01 -8.75
CA GLN A 506 -40.25 -44.75 -7.54
C GLN A 506 -41.48 -44.87 -6.61
N TRP A 507 -42.27 -43.81 -6.51
CA TRP A 507 -43.53 -43.82 -5.78
C TRP A 507 -44.58 -44.75 -6.41
N VAL A 508 -44.72 -44.73 -7.75
CA VAL A 508 -45.64 -45.63 -8.47
C VAL A 508 -45.24 -47.09 -8.32
N LEU A 509 -43.95 -47.41 -8.41
CA LEU A 509 -43.43 -48.76 -8.19
C LEU A 509 -43.71 -49.26 -6.77
N MET A 510 -43.50 -48.41 -5.75
CA MET A 510 -43.84 -48.75 -4.37
C MET A 510 -45.34 -48.99 -4.17
N ARG A 511 -46.19 -48.20 -4.83
CA ARG A 511 -47.65 -48.40 -4.80
C ARG A 511 -48.09 -49.66 -5.54
N LEU A 512 -47.48 -50.00 -6.67
CA LEU A 512 -47.76 -51.24 -7.41
C LEU A 512 -47.34 -52.48 -6.63
N MET A 513 -46.22 -52.42 -5.92
CA MET A 513 -45.79 -53.49 -5.00
C MET A 513 -46.75 -53.66 -3.81
N TRP A 514 -47.37 -52.58 -3.34
CA TRP A 514 -48.34 -52.63 -2.23
C TRP A 514 -49.78 -52.97 -2.68
N LEU A 515 -50.09 -52.87 -3.98
CA LEU A 515 -51.40 -53.13 -4.54
C LEU A 515 -51.91 -54.57 -4.30
N PRO A 516 -51.11 -55.66 -4.46
CA PRO A 516 -51.57 -57.01 -4.14
C PRO A 516 -51.79 -57.24 -2.63
N VAL A 517 -51.12 -56.47 -1.76
CA VAL A 517 -51.36 -56.46 -0.30
C VAL A 517 -52.70 -55.79 0.02
N GLN A 518 -53.05 -54.71 -0.68
CA GLN A 518 -54.34 -54.02 -0.49
C GLN A 518 -55.53 -54.74 -1.17
N LEU A 519 -55.29 -55.52 -2.21
CA LEU A 519 -56.31 -56.30 -2.92
C LEU A 519 -56.58 -57.68 -2.31
N ASN A 520 -55.97 -58.03 -1.17
CA ASN A 520 -56.19 -59.28 -0.43
C ASN A 520 -56.19 -60.53 -1.33
N LEU A 521 -55.30 -60.58 -2.31
CA LEU A 521 -55.11 -61.73 -3.21
C LEU A 521 -54.03 -62.71 -2.69
N TYR A 522 -53.84 -62.77 -1.38
CA TYR A 522 -53.17 -63.88 -0.72
C TYR A 522 -54.23 -64.82 -0.11
N PRO A 523 -54.28 -66.09 -0.52
CA PRO A 523 -55.22 -67.05 0.03
C PRO A 523 -54.99 -67.26 1.53
N SER A 524 -56.07 -67.20 2.28
CA SER A 524 -56.19 -67.53 3.69
C SER A 524 -55.84 -68.99 3.96
N TRP A 525 -54.59 -69.27 4.32
CA TRP A 525 -54.17 -70.52 4.97
C TRP A 525 -52.90 -70.35 5.83
N VAL A 526 -52.89 -69.39 6.75
CA VAL A 526 -52.13 -69.52 8.02
C VAL A 526 -52.94 -68.71 9.05
N LEU A 527 -54.04 -69.26 9.58
CA LEU A 527 -54.07 -69.93 10.90
C LEU A 527 -53.25 -69.17 11.95
N GLY A 528 -53.81 -68.55 12.98
CA GLY A 528 -55.17 -68.57 13.45
C GLY A 528 -55.24 -67.92 14.83
N ASN A 529 -56.49 -67.77 15.28
CA ASN A 529 -56.96 -67.71 16.66
C ASN A 529 -56.65 -66.44 17.46
N GLU A 530 -57.68 -65.63 17.73
CA GLU A 530 -58.59 -65.68 18.92
C GLU A 530 -58.04 -64.65 19.94
N ASP A 531 -58.77 -63.73 20.56
CA ASP A 531 -60.21 -63.48 20.72
C ASP A 531 -60.42 -62.06 21.29
N GLY A 532 -61.63 -61.50 21.04
CA GLY A 532 -62.38 -60.56 21.92
C GLY A 532 -61.90 -59.09 22.02
N SER A 533 -62.49 -58.11 21.32
CA SER A 533 -63.77 -57.38 21.58
C SER A 533 -63.72 -56.44 22.83
N MET A 534 -64.28 -55.21 22.91
CA MET A 534 -65.02 -54.30 22.01
C MET A 534 -65.44 -53.01 22.79
N TYR A 535 -65.31 -51.82 22.16
CA TYR A 535 -65.75 -50.40 22.48
C TYR A 535 -65.23 -49.70 23.76
N SER A 536 -64.92 -48.38 23.83
CA SER A 536 -65.45 -47.16 23.18
C SER A 536 -64.39 -46.01 23.12
N GLU A 537 -64.60 -45.08 22.17
CA GLU A 537 -63.89 -43.80 21.91
C GLU A 537 -63.90 -42.82 23.11
N ASP A 538 -62.81 -42.08 23.40
CA ASP A 538 -62.54 -40.70 22.90
C ASP A 538 -61.35 -39.99 23.62
N TYR A 539 -60.76 -39.07 22.87
CA TYR A 539 -59.66 -38.08 22.99
C TYR A 539 -58.93 -37.65 24.29
N ASP A 540 -57.68 -37.22 24.01
CA ASP A 540 -56.79 -36.21 24.62
C ASP A 540 -55.92 -36.57 25.84
N SER A 541 -54.61 -36.69 25.60
CA SER A 541 -53.57 -36.79 26.63
C SER A 541 -52.90 -35.43 26.92
N ASN A 542 -52.98 -35.05 28.19
CA ASN A 542 -52.36 -33.88 28.81
C ASN A 542 -51.00 -34.19 29.48
N ASN A 543 -50.36 -33.06 29.85
CA ASN A 543 -49.41 -32.80 30.95
C ASN A 543 -47.90 -33.01 30.70
N PHE A 544 -47.02 -32.01 30.90
CA PHE A 544 -46.82 -30.96 31.94
C PHE A 544 -46.04 -31.42 33.19
N ASP A 545 -44.82 -30.85 33.27
CA ASP A 545 -43.89 -30.50 34.35
C ASP A 545 -43.84 -31.21 35.71
N GLN A 546 -42.59 -31.43 36.21
CA GLN A 546 -41.92 -30.73 37.34
C GLN A 546 -41.04 -31.60 38.27
N TYR A 547 -39.79 -31.12 38.49
CA TYR A 547 -38.98 -31.03 39.75
C TYR A 547 -38.46 -32.32 40.44
N VAL A 548 -37.43 -32.39 41.32
CA VAL A 548 -36.20 -31.67 41.73
C VAL A 548 -35.47 -32.61 42.75
N THR A 549 -34.12 -32.62 42.76
CA THR A 549 -33.14 -33.07 43.80
C THR A 549 -33.14 -34.49 44.42
N ARG A 550 -31.95 -35.13 44.53
CA ARG A 550 -31.10 -35.19 45.75
C ARG A 550 -30.16 -36.43 45.80
N ASP A 551 -28.89 -36.15 46.16
CA ASP A 551 -27.82 -36.92 46.83
C ASP A 551 -27.40 -38.38 46.50
N ASP A 552 -26.07 -38.49 46.39
CA ASP A 552 -25.16 -39.39 47.13
C ASP A 552 -24.59 -40.71 46.53
N ASN A 553 -23.23 -40.69 46.51
CA ASN A 553 -22.29 -41.70 46.98
C ASN A 553 -21.92 -42.97 46.17
N ARG A 554 -20.64 -42.93 45.70
CA ARG A 554 -19.50 -43.81 46.06
C ARG A 554 -19.30 -45.19 45.38
N LEU A 555 -18.00 -45.43 45.11
CA LEU A 555 -17.20 -46.69 45.02
C LEU A 555 -17.07 -47.31 43.59
N THR A 556 -15.91 -47.16 42.92
CA THR A 556 -14.72 -48.07 42.84
C THR A 556 -15.06 -49.39 42.15
N GLU A 557 -14.47 -49.84 41.04
CA GLU A 557 -13.08 -50.23 40.69
C GLU A 557 -13.13 -50.52 39.16
N GLY A 558 -12.14 -50.18 38.32
CA GLY A 558 -10.88 -50.89 38.17
C GLY A 558 -10.81 -51.60 36.79
N GLY A 559 -9.74 -51.36 36.01
CA GLY A 559 -9.20 -52.36 35.07
C GLY A 559 -9.40 -52.18 33.55
N THR A 560 -8.38 -51.56 32.92
CA THR A 560 -7.73 -51.95 31.64
C THR A 560 -8.54 -52.06 30.33
N THR A 561 -8.28 -51.14 29.39
CA THR A 561 -8.16 -51.38 27.93
C THR A 561 -7.27 -50.28 27.32
N LEU A 562 -6.08 -50.64 26.83
CA LEU A 562 -5.73 -50.94 25.44
C LEU A 562 -5.57 -49.69 24.55
N GLU A 563 -4.34 -49.55 24.07
CA GLU A 563 -3.72 -48.50 23.25
C GLU A 563 -4.60 -47.89 22.15
N THR A 564 -4.58 -46.55 22.07
CA THR A 564 -4.91 -45.83 20.82
C THR A 564 -3.83 -44.80 20.56
N HIS A 565 -3.00 -45.09 19.55
CA HIS A 565 -2.03 -44.16 19.00
C HIS A 565 -2.74 -42.96 18.36
N THR A 566 -2.43 -41.82 18.94
CA THR A 566 -2.65 -40.43 18.55
C THR A 566 -2.38 -40.17 17.06
N LYS A 567 -3.34 -39.56 16.34
CA LYS A 567 -3.04 -38.83 15.10
C LYS A 567 -2.98 -37.33 15.39
N GLN A 568 -1.78 -36.81 15.21
CA GLN A 568 -1.37 -35.42 15.28
C GLN A 568 -2.21 -34.53 14.36
N GLN A 569 -2.67 -33.39 14.90
CA GLN A 569 -3.12 -32.25 14.11
C GLN A 569 -1.90 -31.47 13.61
N ILE A 570 -1.83 -31.29 12.30
CA ILE A 570 -0.77 -30.57 11.58
C ILE A 570 -1.03 -29.06 11.72
N PRO A 571 0.02 -28.24 11.96
CA PRO A 571 -0.08 -26.78 12.04
C PRO A 571 -0.41 -26.13 10.69
N ALA A 572 -1.14 -25.02 10.75
CA ALA A 572 -1.58 -24.23 9.61
C ALA A 572 -0.38 -23.75 8.76
N SER A 573 -0.32 -24.21 7.51
CA SER A 573 0.60 -23.72 6.50
C SER A 573 0.08 -22.42 5.87
N THR A 574 1.03 -21.51 5.67
CA THR A 574 1.00 -20.32 4.80
C THR A 574 0.24 -20.55 3.48
N PRO A 575 -0.56 -19.57 2.99
CA PRO A 575 -1.18 -19.69 1.68
C PRO A 575 -0.13 -19.51 0.59
N THR A 576 0.31 -20.63 0.03
CA THR A 576 1.00 -20.67 -1.26
C THR A 576 0.05 -20.15 -2.32
N SER A 577 0.56 -19.30 -3.21
CA SER A 577 -0.11 -18.75 -4.40
C SER A 577 -0.94 -19.82 -5.15
N PRO A 578 -2.24 -19.61 -5.38
CA PRO A 578 -3.02 -20.51 -6.22
C PRO A 578 -2.77 -20.15 -7.69
N THR A 579 -1.91 -20.93 -8.34
CA THR A 579 -2.00 -21.10 -9.79
C THR A 579 -3.26 -21.89 -10.12
N ALA A 580 -3.97 -21.43 -11.16
CA ALA A 580 -5.14 -22.02 -11.83
C ALA A 580 -6.54 -21.54 -11.40
N ASN A 581 -6.99 -20.51 -12.12
CA ASN A 581 -8.28 -20.46 -12.81
C ASN A 581 -9.55 -20.73 -11.99
N ASN A 582 -9.91 -19.79 -11.13
CA ASN A 582 -11.30 -19.37 -10.96
C ASN A 582 -11.29 -17.87 -10.62
N ARG A 583 -11.55 -17.02 -11.61
CA ARG A 583 -11.59 -15.56 -11.45
C ARG A 583 -12.81 -15.18 -10.62
N THR A 584 -12.68 -15.17 -9.30
CA THR A 584 -13.56 -14.38 -8.44
C THR A 584 -13.32 -12.91 -8.81
N ILE A 585 -14.37 -12.25 -9.30
CA ILE A 585 -14.28 -10.85 -9.71
C ILE A 585 -14.09 -10.01 -8.42
N PRO A 586 -13.02 -9.21 -8.33
CA PRO A 586 -12.82 -8.34 -7.16
C PRO A 586 -13.92 -7.27 -7.13
N ARG A 587 -14.53 -7.08 -5.96
CA ARG A 587 -15.52 -6.03 -5.71
C ARG A 587 -14.91 -4.91 -4.87
N PRO A 588 -15.43 -3.67 -4.94
CA PRO A 588 -14.95 -2.61 -4.07
C PRO A 588 -15.39 -2.87 -2.63
N CYS A 589 -14.53 -2.57 -1.67
CA CYS A 589 -14.81 -2.66 -0.23
C CYS A 589 -13.96 -1.67 0.55
N ASP A 590 -14.48 -1.20 1.67
CA ASP A 590 -13.70 -0.39 2.60
C ASP A 590 -12.95 -1.35 3.54
N LYS A 591 -11.64 -1.20 3.67
CA LYS A 591 -10.84 -1.95 4.66
C LYS A 591 -10.40 -1.04 5.79
N ARG A 592 -10.18 -1.60 6.96
CA ARG A 592 -9.61 -0.92 8.12
C ARG A 592 -8.41 -1.69 8.64
N VAL A 593 -7.38 -0.97 9.03
CA VAL A 593 -6.25 -1.49 9.78
C VAL A 593 -5.92 -0.55 10.93
N ASP A 594 -5.58 -1.11 12.08
CA ASP A 594 -5.08 -0.33 13.20
C ASP A 594 -3.55 -0.41 13.23
N LEU A 595 -2.88 0.73 13.06
CA LEU A 595 -1.43 0.86 13.01
C LEU A 595 -0.91 1.69 14.19
N TYR A 596 0.40 1.75 14.37
CA TYR A 596 1.00 2.31 15.59
C TYR A 596 2.10 3.30 15.27
N ILE A 597 2.17 4.37 16.07
CA ILE A 597 3.19 5.43 15.99
C ILE A 597 3.77 5.67 17.38
N LEU A 598 5.09 5.57 17.53
CA LEU A 598 5.79 5.88 18.78
C LEU A 598 5.63 7.36 19.14
N GLN A 599 5.41 7.63 20.43
CA GLN A 599 5.29 8.98 20.98
C GLN A 599 6.54 9.30 21.82
N PRO A 600 7.57 9.95 21.26
CA PRO A 600 8.88 10.08 21.89
C PRO A 600 8.90 11.01 23.11
N ASP A 601 7.98 11.99 23.20
CA ASP A 601 8.00 13.04 24.23
C ASP A 601 7.96 12.47 25.66
N ARG A 602 7.18 11.40 25.86
CA ARG A 602 7.04 10.73 27.15
C ARG A 602 8.33 10.01 27.55
N LEU A 603 8.98 9.35 26.60
CA LEU A 603 10.23 8.61 26.83
C LEU A 603 11.44 9.55 27.00
N ASN A 604 11.41 10.72 26.37
CA ASN A 604 12.45 11.73 26.54
C ASN A 604 12.36 12.39 27.93
N THR A 605 11.14 12.59 28.45
CA THR A 605 10.90 13.28 29.74
C THR A 605 11.32 12.43 30.95
N SER A 606 11.25 11.11 30.87
CA SER A 606 11.66 10.21 31.97
C SER A 606 13.17 10.25 32.26
N GLY A 607 13.97 10.84 31.38
CA GLY A 607 15.42 10.93 31.52
C GLY A 607 16.15 9.70 30.99
N GLN A 608 17.39 9.88 30.54
CA GLN A 608 18.15 8.88 29.77
C GLN A 608 18.47 7.59 30.54
N PHE A 609 18.39 7.61 31.88
CA PHE A 609 18.76 6.49 32.76
C PHE A 609 17.58 5.90 33.55
N ASN A 610 16.36 6.42 33.38
CA ASN A 610 15.18 5.93 34.09
C ASN A 610 14.19 5.34 33.09
N PRO A 611 14.18 4.01 32.91
CA PRO A 611 13.22 3.39 32.02
C PRO A 611 11.80 3.52 32.59
N LEU A 612 10.84 3.69 31.70
CA LEU A 612 9.42 3.72 32.08
C LEU A 612 8.99 2.29 32.41
N LYS A 613 8.50 2.09 33.63
CA LYS A 613 8.05 0.78 34.11
C LYS A 613 6.54 0.72 34.10
N GLY A 614 6.00 -0.32 33.49
CA GLY A 614 4.58 -0.65 33.53
C GLY A 614 4.36 -2.01 34.18
N LYS A 615 3.11 -2.28 34.56
CA LYS A 615 2.71 -3.59 35.08
C LYS A 615 1.33 -3.97 34.58
N LEU A 616 1.21 -5.20 34.10
CA LEU A 616 -0.09 -5.81 33.82
C LEU A 616 -0.56 -6.55 35.08
N THR A 617 -1.62 -6.02 35.70
CA THR A 617 -2.32 -6.66 36.82
C THR A 617 -3.53 -7.43 36.30
N ASN A 618 -3.81 -8.62 36.86
CA ASN A 618 -4.96 -9.47 36.51
C ASN A 618 -4.92 -10.13 35.12
N CYS A 619 -3.72 -10.41 34.61
CA CYS A 619 -3.56 -11.04 33.29
C CYS A 619 -3.78 -12.56 33.30
N HIS A 620 -3.62 -13.18 34.47
CA HIS A 620 -3.73 -14.63 34.67
C HIS A 620 -4.60 -14.92 35.90
N ILE A 621 -5.24 -16.10 35.92
CA ILE A 621 -6.16 -16.54 36.99
C ILE A 621 -5.50 -16.58 38.38
N THR A 622 -4.18 -16.68 38.43
CA THR A 622 -3.39 -16.68 39.69
C THR A 622 -3.20 -15.28 40.27
N GLY A 623 -3.61 -14.23 39.56
CA GLY A 623 -3.40 -12.85 39.98
C GLY A 623 -1.93 -12.39 39.94
N CYS A 624 -1.06 -13.11 39.23
CA CYS A 624 0.33 -12.68 39.05
C CYS A 624 0.42 -11.37 38.25
N GLU A 625 1.42 -10.56 38.59
CA GLU A 625 1.74 -9.34 37.86
C GLU A 625 2.79 -9.64 36.80
N ARG A 626 2.65 -9.02 35.62
CA ARG A 626 3.66 -9.07 34.56
C ARG A 626 4.27 -7.68 34.36
N PRO A 627 5.39 -7.37 35.03
CA PRO A 627 6.06 -6.09 34.85
C PRO A 627 6.80 -6.01 33.52
N PHE A 628 6.88 -4.81 32.96
CA PHE A 628 7.70 -4.52 31.79
C PHE A 628 8.39 -3.16 31.95
N SER A 629 9.47 -2.97 31.21
CA SER A 629 10.32 -1.79 31.24
C SER A 629 10.62 -1.33 29.82
N VAL A 630 10.46 -0.04 29.56
CA VAL A 630 10.65 0.57 28.24
C VAL A 630 11.65 1.70 28.31
N GLN A 631 12.60 1.71 27.39
CA GLN A 631 13.59 2.77 27.29
C GLN A 631 13.83 3.13 25.82
N LYS A 632 13.85 4.43 25.51
CA LYS A 632 14.24 4.89 24.18
C LYS A 632 15.74 4.70 23.99
N ILE A 633 16.14 4.18 22.83
CA ILE A 633 17.55 4.13 22.43
C ILE A 633 17.92 5.53 21.89
N PRO A 634 18.87 6.26 22.52
CA PRO A 634 19.19 7.62 22.13
C PRO A 634 19.59 7.75 20.67
N ARG A 635 19.20 8.86 20.02
CA ARG A 635 19.53 9.17 18.62
C ARG A 635 19.09 8.07 17.63
N SER A 636 17.95 7.44 17.92
CA SER A 636 17.34 6.47 17.01
C SER A 636 15.81 6.48 17.11
N ASN A 637 15.17 5.90 16.11
CA ASN A 637 13.74 5.60 16.11
C ASN A 637 13.38 4.35 16.96
N LEU A 638 14.33 3.81 17.73
CA LEU A 638 14.18 2.52 18.41
C LEU A 638 13.88 2.68 19.91
N ILE A 639 13.19 1.68 20.44
CA ILE A 639 13.02 1.48 21.89
C ILE A 639 13.47 0.07 22.28
N LEU A 640 14.02 -0.05 23.49
CA LEU A 640 14.26 -1.31 24.17
C LEU A 640 13.07 -1.61 25.07
N LEU A 641 12.44 -2.76 24.87
CA LEU A 641 11.35 -3.29 25.67
C LEU A 641 11.84 -4.57 26.36
N VAL A 642 11.74 -4.60 27.69
CA VAL A 642 12.07 -5.77 28.51
C VAL A 642 10.82 -6.21 29.26
N VAL A 643 10.43 -7.47 29.10
CA VAL A 643 9.19 -8.03 29.65
C VAL A 643 9.52 -9.22 30.54
N ASP A 644 8.92 -9.28 31.73
CA ASP A 644 9.06 -10.47 32.60
C ASP A 644 8.15 -11.61 32.10
N THR A 645 8.67 -12.83 32.05
CA THR A 645 7.98 -14.02 31.51
C THR A 645 7.36 -14.89 32.60
N LEU A 646 7.59 -14.59 33.88
CA LEU A 646 7.16 -15.44 35.00
C LEU A 646 5.62 -15.59 35.10
N CYS A 647 4.86 -14.66 34.54
CA CYS A 647 3.41 -14.68 34.53
C CYS A 647 2.89 -14.92 33.09
N PRO A 648 2.39 -16.13 32.76
CA PRO A 648 1.83 -16.40 31.45
C PRO A 648 0.51 -15.64 31.28
N CYS A 649 0.54 -14.58 30.49
CA CYS A 649 -0.62 -13.80 30.11
C CYS A 649 -1.44 -14.49 29.01
N GLY A 650 -2.73 -14.16 28.89
CA GLY A 650 -3.53 -14.59 27.75
C GLY A 650 -2.91 -14.17 26.40
N SER A 651 -3.02 -15.04 25.39
CA SER A 651 -2.41 -14.85 24.07
C SER A 651 -3.27 -13.95 23.17
N LYS A 652 -3.47 -12.69 23.56
CA LYS A 652 -4.11 -11.72 22.66
C LYS A 652 -3.14 -11.39 21.53
N GLN A 653 -3.56 -11.61 20.29
CA GLN A 653 -2.80 -11.22 19.10
C GLN A 653 -3.51 -10.06 18.40
N LEU A 654 -2.74 -9.03 18.06
CA LEU A 654 -3.17 -7.88 17.29
C LEU A 654 -2.72 -8.06 15.84
N SER A 655 -3.65 -7.94 14.90
CA SER A 655 -3.32 -8.01 13.47
C SER A 655 -3.12 -6.63 12.88
N ILE A 656 -2.11 -6.52 11.99
CA ILE A 656 -1.89 -5.37 11.10
C ILE A 656 -2.33 -5.68 9.66
N THR A 657 -3.09 -6.76 9.45
CA THR A 657 -3.66 -7.06 8.13
C THR A 657 -4.96 -6.29 7.94
N PRO A 658 -5.13 -5.53 6.85
CA PRO A 658 -6.39 -4.81 6.59
C PRO A 658 -7.59 -5.75 6.54
N GLN A 659 -8.61 -5.45 7.34
CA GLN A 659 -9.86 -6.23 7.43
C GLN A 659 -11.01 -5.45 6.79
N GLU A 660 -11.95 -6.15 6.15
CA GLU A 660 -13.14 -5.51 5.59
C GLU A 660 -14.00 -4.89 6.70
N VAL A 661 -14.42 -3.63 6.50
CA VAL A 661 -15.31 -2.93 7.43
C VAL A 661 -16.74 -3.41 7.21
N SER A 662 -17.35 -3.98 8.25
CA SER A 662 -18.79 -4.26 8.26
C SER A 662 -19.56 -3.04 8.74
N TYR A 663 -20.36 -2.45 7.86
CA TYR A 663 -21.33 -1.43 8.24
C TYR A 663 -22.60 -2.11 8.77
N GLU A 664 -22.78 -2.16 10.08
CA GLU A 664 -24.06 -2.58 10.68
C GLU A 664 -25.11 -1.50 10.43
N SER A 665 -26.20 -1.85 9.76
CA SER A 665 -27.35 -0.96 9.61
C SER A 665 -28.08 -0.86 10.95
N THR A 666 -28.26 0.35 11.46
CA THR A 666 -29.06 0.67 12.66
C THR A 666 -30.55 0.33 12.54
N THR A 667 -30.98 -0.31 11.46
CA THR A 667 -32.41 -0.51 11.12
C THR A 667 -32.84 -1.96 10.95
N GLY A 668 -32.02 -2.97 11.28
CA GLY A 668 -32.45 -4.39 11.26
C GLY A 668 -32.98 -4.90 9.91
N VAL A 669 -32.75 -4.15 8.82
CA VAL A 669 -33.07 -4.55 7.46
C VAL A 669 -31.82 -5.18 6.88
N ALA A 670 -31.90 -6.45 6.51
CA ALA A 670 -30.83 -7.13 5.80
C ALA A 670 -30.40 -6.29 4.60
N VAL A 671 -29.18 -5.77 4.65
CA VAL A 671 -28.56 -5.03 3.56
C VAL A 671 -28.58 -5.95 2.34
N THR A 672 -29.38 -5.61 1.32
CA THR A 672 -29.24 -6.20 0.01
C THR A 672 -27.77 -6.11 -0.37
N SER A 673 -27.21 -7.19 -0.89
CA SER A 673 -25.79 -7.39 -1.24
C SER A 673 -25.16 -6.34 -2.18
N GLN A 674 -25.85 -5.25 -2.48
CA GLN A 674 -25.49 -4.18 -3.41
C GLN A 674 -24.98 -2.89 -2.76
N CYS A 675 -25.22 -2.64 -1.46
CA CYS A 675 -24.74 -1.42 -0.79
C CYS A 675 -23.98 -1.73 0.51
N ARG A 676 -22.79 -2.33 0.38
CA ARG A 676 -21.87 -2.61 1.50
C ARG A 676 -20.85 -1.50 1.76
N THR A 677 -20.92 -0.39 1.03
CA THR A 677 -20.22 0.86 1.35
C THR A 677 -21.22 1.82 1.99
N LYS A 678 -20.81 2.57 3.03
CA LYS A 678 -21.65 3.61 3.62
C LYS A 678 -22.00 4.61 2.50
N PRO A 679 -23.28 4.83 2.17
CA PRO A 679 -23.64 5.82 1.16
C PRO A 679 -23.12 7.17 1.65
N GLN A 680 -22.17 7.75 0.93
CA GLN A 680 -21.76 9.12 1.19
C GLN A 680 -22.99 10.00 0.98
N GLU A 681 -23.23 10.90 1.93
CA GLU A 681 -24.19 11.99 1.75
C GLU A 681 -23.90 12.66 0.39
N VAL A 682 -24.94 13.17 -0.28
CA VAL A 682 -24.82 13.72 -1.63
C VAL A 682 -23.80 14.86 -1.60
N MET A 683 -22.55 14.55 -1.95
CA MET A 683 -21.48 15.54 -1.95
C MET A 683 -21.71 16.57 -3.03
N TYR A 684 -21.24 17.79 -2.77
CA TYR A 684 -21.32 18.88 -3.74
C TYR A 684 -20.63 18.49 -5.05
N ARG A 685 -21.30 18.75 -6.18
CA ARG A 685 -20.79 18.52 -7.53
C ARG A 685 -21.25 19.66 -8.43
N ARG A 686 -20.39 20.09 -9.34
CA ARG A 686 -20.71 21.16 -10.28
C ARG A 686 -21.08 20.60 -11.63
N ARG A 687 -22.34 20.83 -12.04
CA ARG A 687 -22.82 20.43 -13.37
C ARG A 687 -22.15 21.24 -14.48
N PRO A 688 -22.03 20.68 -15.70
CA PRO A 688 -21.61 21.45 -16.86
C PRO A 688 -22.49 22.69 -17.07
N PRO A 689 -21.93 23.85 -17.46
CA PRO A 689 -22.67 25.11 -17.58
C PRO A 689 -23.68 25.10 -18.74
N LYS A 690 -23.47 24.25 -19.76
CA LYS A 690 -24.35 24.11 -20.93
C LYS A 690 -24.82 22.68 -21.04
N CYS A 691 -26.13 22.49 -21.15
CA CYS A 691 -26.77 21.23 -21.51
C CYS A 691 -27.60 21.48 -22.76
N MET A 692 -27.24 20.83 -23.88
CA MET A 692 -27.98 20.93 -25.13
C MET A 692 -28.86 19.68 -25.27
N ASN A 693 -30.07 19.72 -24.73
CA ASN A 693 -31.02 18.60 -24.76
C ASN A 693 -32.14 18.78 -25.80
N TYR A 694 -32.33 20.00 -26.30
CA TYR A 694 -33.42 20.33 -27.21
C TYR A 694 -33.02 21.48 -28.14
N HIS A 695 -33.40 21.39 -29.41
CA HIS A 695 -33.35 22.50 -30.36
C HIS A 695 -34.75 22.75 -30.95
N PRO A 696 -35.22 24.01 -31.05
CA PRO A 696 -36.60 24.31 -31.48
C PRO A 696 -36.92 23.86 -32.91
N GLU A 697 -35.91 23.77 -33.79
CA GLU A 697 -36.06 23.26 -35.17
C GLU A 697 -35.88 21.73 -35.27
N GLN A 698 -35.74 21.04 -34.14
CA GLN A 698 -35.61 19.59 -34.09
C GLN A 698 -37.01 18.97 -34.25
N LEU A 699 -37.31 18.46 -35.44
CA LEU A 699 -38.56 17.75 -35.71
C LEU A 699 -38.69 16.56 -34.74
N PRO A 700 -39.86 16.36 -34.10
CA PRO A 700 -40.09 15.15 -33.30
C PRO A 700 -40.11 13.93 -34.22
N TYR A 701 -38.99 13.22 -34.28
CA TYR A 701 -38.86 12.04 -35.15
C TYR A 701 -39.68 10.87 -34.60
N LYS A 702 -40.55 10.32 -35.45
CA LYS A 702 -41.39 9.12 -35.22
C LYS A 702 -40.65 7.77 -35.39
N TYR A 703 -39.33 7.78 -35.52
CA TYR A 703 -38.54 6.54 -35.60
C TYR A 703 -37.98 6.21 -34.22
N CYS A 704 -38.71 5.37 -33.48
CA CYS A 704 -38.10 4.56 -32.44
C CYS A 704 -37.17 3.56 -33.16
N LEU A 705 -35.88 3.89 -33.24
CA LEU A 705 -34.88 2.86 -33.55
C LEU A 705 -35.03 1.75 -32.50
N PRO A 706 -35.12 0.47 -32.88
CA PRO A 706 -35.00 -0.61 -31.91
C PRO A 706 -33.65 -0.45 -31.19
N PRO A 707 -33.53 -0.87 -29.92
CA PRO A 707 -32.30 -0.71 -29.15
C PRO A 707 -31.21 -1.58 -29.79
N GLN A 708 -30.56 -1.07 -30.84
CA GLN A 708 -29.28 -1.57 -31.27
C GLN A 708 -28.32 -1.18 -30.15
N GLY A 709 -27.82 -2.21 -29.49
CA GLY A 709 -27.18 -2.11 -28.20
C GLY A 709 -26.21 -0.95 -28.12
N LEU A 710 -26.20 -0.34 -26.93
CA LEU A 710 -24.95 -0.01 -26.25
C LEU A 710 -24.09 -1.29 -26.25
N ALA A 711 -23.46 -1.58 -27.39
CA ALA A 711 -22.32 -2.43 -27.47
C ALA A 711 -21.30 -1.74 -26.58
N LYS A 712 -20.99 -2.43 -25.48
CA LYS A 712 -19.78 -2.29 -24.67
C LYS A 712 -18.70 -1.52 -25.44
N LEU A 713 -18.45 -0.30 -24.99
CA LEU A 713 -17.18 0.38 -25.14
C LEU A 713 -16.60 0.52 -23.75
#